data_AF-A0A922VNL1-F1
#
_entry.id   AF-A0A922VNL1-F1
#
_cell.length_a   1.000
_cell.length_b   1.000
_cell.length_c   1.000
_cell.angle_alpha   90.00
_cell.angle_beta   90.00
_cell.angle_gamma   90.00
#
_symmetry.space_group_name_H-M   'P 1'
#
loop_
_entity.id
_entity.type
_entity.pdbx_description
1 polymer ?
#
loop_
_entity_poly.entity_id
_entity_poly.type
_entity_poly.pdbx_seq_one_letter_code
_entity_poly.pdbx_strand_id
1 'polypeptide(L)'
;MPVSTVAASRAATRPAPSWAAWPRAATDPAVVVLTSGTTGRPKGVVLSGEALAASADAWRAALPPSTGWVLALGLGHVAGLGILWRAIASRVPVHIVPRNDPAALLAALRTRPAPSHVSLVPTQLARVLDVAGSARAPTSLRAALLGGGPIPAALVEQAIGAGWPVLPTYGLSEAGSGVTVLPTTDVARHPGSAGSPLPGVQARIDHPDRTGVGEILVHTPARFSGYLGDEVGTAQVLCPDGWLRTGDLGRLDDGGRLIVVDRRTDRIVRGGENISPAEVEAVLLAHPAIADAAVVGRPDPAWGHVPVAAIVLRDALTDPGDDALIRHCRASLAGFKVPAAFIRLGSLPRTASGKLRRGALRAAITPAPTQSTDGRAESDDPRGTRCLVSPDGVRLGWHETGSGQDPILLLHGTLSNGRQLARLAAELARRGGGRVLAVDRRGSGASRLADPAPLGIGVHVEDLVAILDAERIRSATAVGISYGGVLALELAARHPERVRAVVAWEPPYGSLADEGIQARLLAIAGATEAAHRAGGPARAAETFLRGVAGDAAWDRLSPRARAFIEREGDGALADVRLGGLDPDGLARISCPVVVLTGSASEPFYGPIADSLVARVPGAHRIRVPRLGHAGPITDPAAVGAVIHEALVEARTSRPQPPGGTMELAR
;
A
#
# COMPACT_ATOMS: atom_id res chain seq x y z
N MET A 1 56.32 43.27 29.34
CA MET A 1 56.05 42.89 27.94
C MET A 1 54.54 42.84 27.75
N PRO A 2 53.98 43.44 26.69
CA PRO A 2 52.53 43.55 26.53
C PRO A 2 51.92 42.21 26.14
N VAL A 3 50.73 41.93 26.69
CA VAL A 3 49.91 40.77 26.33
C VAL A 3 49.48 40.93 24.88
N SER A 4 50.02 40.10 24.00
CA SER A 4 49.67 40.10 22.59
C SER A 4 48.27 39.49 22.41
N THR A 5 47.28 40.34 22.13
CA THR A 5 45.97 39.92 21.66
C THR A 5 46.13 39.24 20.30
N VAL A 6 45.92 37.93 20.23
CA VAL A 6 45.79 37.24 18.94
C VAL A 6 44.41 37.55 18.38
N ALA A 7 44.34 38.54 17.49
CA ALA A 7 43.17 38.73 16.65
C ALA A 7 42.94 37.43 15.87
N ALA A 8 41.69 36.95 15.85
CA ALA A 8 41.30 35.84 14.99
C ALA A 8 41.77 36.17 13.56
N SER A 9 42.75 35.40 13.07
CA SER A 9 43.10 35.36 11.66
C SER A 9 41.79 35.34 10.89
N ARG A 10 41.55 36.37 10.06
CA ARG A 10 40.47 36.34 9.07
C ARG A 10 40.79 35.13 8.21
N ALA A 11 40.21 33.97 8.57
CA ALA A 11 40.18 32.80 7.72
C ALA A 11 39.72 33.36 6.38
N ALA A 12 40.61 33.24 5.38
CA ALA A 12 40.34 33.74 4.04
C ALA A 12 38.91 33.32 3.70
N THR A 13 38.03 34.30 3.54
CA THR A 13 36.66 34.07 3.08
C THR A 13 36.82 33.38 1.75
N ARG A 14 36.78 32.03 1.74
CA ARG A 14 36.51 31.28 0.52
C ARG A 14 35.26 31.97 -0.02
N PRO A 15 35.29 32.51 -1.25
CA PRO A 15 34.06 32.99 -1.86
C PRO A 15 33.05 31.85 -1.68
N ALA A 16 31.89 32.17 -1.09
CA ALA A 16 30.79 31.22 -1.06
C ALA A 16 30.72 30.64 -2.47
N PRO A 17 30.66 29.31 -2.65
CA PRO A 17 30.57 28.74 -3.98
C PRO A 17 29.49 29.54 -4.70
N SER A 18 29.83 30.15 -5.84
CA SER A 18 28.84 30.81 -6.67
C SER A 18 27.97 29.67 -7.18
N TRP A 19 26.97 29.29 -6.39
CA TRP A 19 25.80 28.65 -6.94
C TRP A 19 25.31 29.70 -7.93
N ALA A 20 25.61 29.50 -9.21
CA ALA A 20 24.93 30.24 -10.24
C ALA A 20 23.45 30.10 -9.88
N ALA A 21 22.73 31.22 -9.75
CA ALA A 21 21.31 31.19 -9.51
C ALA A 21 20.71 30.42 -10.67
N TRP A 22 20.48 29.11 -10.46
CA TRP A 22 19.84 28.27 -11.44
C TRP A 22 18.45 28.87 -11.56
N PRO A 23 18.06 29.41 -12.73
CA PRO A 23 16.72 29.94 -12.88
C PRO A 23 15.78 28.76 -12.66
N ARG A 24 15.16 28.75 -11.48
CA ARG A 24 14.12 27.79 -11.10
C ARG A 24 12.86 28.61 -10.89
N ALA A 25 11.78 28.21 -11.56
CA ALA A 25 10.48 28.75 -11.23
C ALA A 25 10.12 28.31 -9.80
N ALA A 26 9.37 29.13 -9.06
CA ALA A 26 8.92 28.77 -7.71
C ALA A 26 8.08 27.48 -7.68
N THR A 27 7.47 27.15 -8.83
CA THR A 27 6.68 25.95 -9.10
C THR A 27 7.51 24.71 -9.38
N ASP A 28 8.83 24.83 -9.61
CA ASP A 28 9.68 23.68 -9.91
C ASP A 28 9.79 22.74 -8.69
N PRO A 29 9.90 21.42 -8.93
CA PRO A 29 10.19 20.46 -7.88
C PRO A 29 11.40 20.86 -7.03
N ALA A 30 11.19 21.02 -5.73
CA ALA A 30 12.25 21.35 -4.78
C ALA A 30 12.72 20.12 -4.02
N VAL A 31 11.79 19.27 -3.57
CA VAL A 31 12.09 18.07 -2.78
C VAL A 31 11.17 16.91 -3.13
N VAL A 32 11.67 15.69 -2.98
CA VAL A 32 10.86 14.47 -3.01
C VAL A 32 10.91 13.83 -1.63
N VAL A 33 9.75 13.72 -0.98
CA VAL A 33 9.60 13.09 0.33
C VAL A 33 9.06 11.68 0.15
N LEU A 34 9.80 10.68 0.59
CA LEU A 34 9.35 9.28 0.55
C LEU A 34 8.39 9.01 1.71
N THR A 35 7.17 8.53 1.40
CA THR A 35 6.16 8.15 2.39
C THR A 35 5.90 6.65 2.32
N SER A 36 5.56 6.02 3.45
CA SER A 36 5.09 4.63 3.43
C SER A 36 3.70 4.61 2.78
N GLY A 37 3.62 4.22 1.51
CA GLY A 37 2.35 4.03 0.83
C GLY A 37 1.51 2.95 1.53
N THR A 38 0.20 3.00 1.34
CA THR A 38 -0.73 1.94 1.78
C THR A 38 -0.42 0.56 1.17
N THR A 39 0.37 0.54 0.08
CA THR A 39 0.81 -0.64 -0.67
C THR A 39 2.20 -1.15 -0.27
N GLY A 40 2.82 -0.60 0.78
CA GLY A 40 4.15 -1.04 1.27
C GLY A 40 5.37 -0.51 0.50
N ARG A 41 5.23 -0.11 -0.77
CA ARG A 41 6.28 0.63 -1.51
C ARG A 41 6.28 2.13 -1.14
N PRO A 42 7.46 2.76 -0.97
CA PRO A 42 7.51 4.18 -0.68
C PRO A 42 6.98 5.02 -1.84
N LYS A 43 6.02 5.92 -1.60
CA LYS A 43 5.56 6.89 -2.60
C LYS A 43 6.42 8.16 -2.51
N GLY A 44 6.88 8.68 -3.65
CA GLY A 44 7.64 9.93 -3.68
C GLY A 44 6.73 11.14 -3.81
N VAL A 45 6.46 11.84 -2.71
CA VAL A 45 5.68 13.09 -2.71
C VAL A 45 6.56 14.23 -3.22
N VAL A 46 6.21 14.81 -4.37
CA VAL A 46 6.95 15.92 -4.98
C VAL A 46 6.42 17.25 -4.45
N LEU A 47 7.25 18.05 -3.79
CA LEU A 47 6.89 19.38 -3.29
C LEU A 47 7.73 20.45 -3.99
N SER A 48 7.06 21.51 -4.45
CA SER A 48 7.72 22.70 -5.01
C SER A 48 8.26 23.62 -3.93
N GLY A 49 9.10 24.58 -4.32
CA GLY A 49 9.59 25.62 -3.40
C GLY A 49 8.45 26.48 -2.86
N GLU A 50 7.48 26.82 -3.72
CA GLU A 50 6.27 27.55 -3.34
C GLU A 50 5.43 26.79 -2.31
N ALA A 51 5.21 25.47 -2.49
CA ALA A 51 4.43 24.67 -1.55
C ALA A 51 5.07 24.64 -0.15
N LEU A 52 6.40 24.52 -0.08
CA LEU A 52 7.14 24.54 1.18
C LEU A 52 7.11 25.91 1.84
N ALA A 53 7.24 26.99 1.07
CA ALA A 53 7.13 28.36 1.56
C ALA A 53 5.72 28.64 2.09
N ALA A 54 4.67 28.25 1.35
CA ALA A 54 3.29 28.40 1.77
C ALA A 54 2.99 27.68 3.09
N SER A 55 3.50 26.45 3.26
CA SER A 55 3.39 25.73 4.53
C SER A 55 4.10 26.47 5.67
N ALA A 56 5.31 26.97 5.42
CA ALA A 56 6.05 27.73 6.43
C ALA A 56 5.34 29.03 6.84
N ASP A 57 4.74 29.74 5.88
CA ASP A 57 3.97 30.95 6.15
C ASP A 57 2.67 30.67 6.92
N ALA A 58 1.94 29.60 6.57
CA ALA A 58 0.76 29.18 7.31
C ALA A 58 1.09 28.88 8.78
N TRP A 59 2.20 28.17 9.04
CA TRP A 59 2.68 27.92 10.41
C TRP A 59 3.16 29.18 11.12
N ARG A 60 3.88 30.07 10.42
CA ARG A 60 4.36 31.33 10.98
C ARG A 60 3.20 32.24 11.40
N ALA A 61 2.09 32.22 10.66
CA ALA A 61 0.88 32.96 11.00
C ALA A 61 0.10 32.32 12.16
N ALA A 62 0.15 30.99 12.31
CA ALA A 62 -0.57 30.26 13.34
C ALA A 62 0.16 30.20 14.71
N LEU A 63 1.46 30.48 14.75
CA LEU A 63 2.30 30.33 15.95
C LEU A 63 2.83 31.68 16.46
N PRO A 64 3.18 31.76 17.76
CA PRO A 64 3.93 32.89 18.28
C PRO A 64 5.27 33.09 17.54
N PRO A 65 5.81 34.32 17.47
CA PRO A 65 7.12 34.55 16.88
C PRO A 65 8.20 33.67 17.50
N SER A 66 8.91 32.93 16.65
CA SER A 66 10.00 32.05 17.06
C SER A 66 11.29 32.84 17.30
N THR A 67 12.10 32.34 18.22
CA THR A 67 13.49 32.75 18.50
C THR A 67 14.50 31.68 18.06
N GLY A 68 14.01 30.52 17.61
CA GLY A 68 14.82 29.38 17.22
C GLY A 68 14.01 28.08 17.30
N TRP A 69 14.41 27.11 16.48
CA TRP A 69 13.80 25.79 16.44
C TRP A 69 14.79 24.71 16.90
N VAL A 70 14.28 23.66 17.54
CA VAL A 70 15.02 22.40 17.72
C VAL A 70 14.59 21.41 16.64
N LEU A 71 15.56 20.88 15.89
CA LEU A 71 15.36 19.83 14.90
C LEU A 71 15.63 18.46 15.54
N ALA A 72 14.56 17.82 16.01
CA ALA A 72 14.58 16.49 16.63
C ALA A 72 13.95 15.39 15.74
N LEU A 73 13.45 15.77 14.55
CA LEU A 73 12.82 14.89 13.59
C LEU A 73 13.75 14.64 12.39
N GLY A 74 13.60 13.47 11.77
CA GLY A 74 14.38 13.13 10.57
C GLY A 74 14.00 13.98 9.36
N LEU A 75 15.00 14.48 8.64
CA LEU A 75 14.82 15.28 7.42
C LEU A 75 14.20 14.51 6.24
N GLY A 76 14.22 13.17 6.28
CA GLY A 76 13.51 12.34 5.30
C GLY A 76 11.99 12.37 5.42
N HIS A 77 11.43 13.08 6.40
CA HIS A 77 9.98 13.29 6.56
C HIS A 77 9.65 14.78 6.48
N VAL A 78 8.49 15.09 5.89
CA VAL A 78 8.01 16.47 5.74
C VAL A 78 7.92 17.22 7.08
N ALA A 79 7.68 16.51 8.20
CA ALA A 79 7.59 17.11 9.53
C ALA A 79 8.94 17.68 10.00
N GLY A 80 10.04 16.95 9.76
CA GLY A 80 11.40 17.41 10.07
C GLY A 80 11.91 18.42 9.06
N LEU A 81 11.68 18.19 7.77
CA LEU A 81 12.04 19.13 6.70
C LEU A 81 11.35 20.49 6.89
N GLY A 82 10.07 20.49 7.30
CA GLY A 82 9.30 21.71 7.54
C GLY A 82 9.88 22.61 8.64
N ILE A 83 10.67 22.06 9.58
CA ILE A 83 11.35 22.87 10.60
C ILE A 83 12.35 23.82 9.95
N LEU A 84 13.11 23.35 8.95
CA LEU A 84 14.09 24.18 8.24
C LEU A 84 13.39 25.32 7.49
N TRP A 85 12.30 25.03 6.80
CA TRP A 85 11.53 26.04 6.06
C TRP A 85 10.89 27.08 6.99
N ARG A 86 10.32 26.66 8.13
CA ARG A 86 9.81 27.58 9.15
C ARG A 86 10.92 28.46 9.73
N ALA A 87 12.08 27.89 10.02
CA ALA A 87 13.21 28.63 10.55
C ALA A 87 13.77 29.66 9.55
N ILE A 88 13.84 29.29 8.26
CA ILE A 88 14.22 30.20 7.17
C ILE A 88 13.20 31.34 7.05
N ALA A 89 11.91 31.03 7.00
CA ALA A 89 10.84 32.02 6.89
C ALA A 89 10.84 33.01 8.07
N SER A 90 11.17 32.54 9.28
CA SER A 90 11.31 33.37 10.47
C SER A 90 12.70 33.99 10.68
N ARG A 91 13.70 33.63 9.87
CA ARG A 91 15.12 34.04 10.00
C ARG A 91 15.70 33.76 11.39
N VAL A 92 15.44 32.56 11.91
CA VAL A 92 15.87 32.13 13.27
C VAL A 92 16.82 30.93 13.21
N PRO A 93 17.67 30.71 14.21
CA PRO A 93 18.59 29.57 14.24
C PRO A 93 17.85 28.23 14.41
N VAL A 94 18.49 27.16 13.94
CA VAL A 94 18.06 25.76 14.16
C VAL A 94 19.12 25.03 14.96
N HIS A 95 18.72 24.45 16.09
CA HIS A 95 19.54 23.56 16.90
C HIS A 95 19.28 22.13 16.46
N ILE A 96 20.28 21.49 15.84
CA ILE A 96 20.17 20.11 15.34
C ILE A 96 20.64 19.17 16.45
N VAL A 97 19.79 18.21 16.82
CA VAL A 97 20.14 17.19 17.82
C VAL A 97 20.22 15.80 17.18
N PRO A 98 21.00 14.87 17.76
CA PRO A 98 20.97 13.48 17.34
C PRO A 98 19.55 12.92 17.35
N ARG A 99 19.25 12.07 16.36
CA ARG A 99 17.91 11.45 16.23
C ARG A 99 17.64 10.57 17.46
N ASN A 100 16.43 10.68 18.01
CA ASN A 100 15.96 9.86 19.14
C ASN A 100 16.78 10.02 20.43
N ASP A 101 17.33 11.20 20.68
CA ASP A 101 18.05 11.54 21.92
C ASP A 101 17.25 12.57 22.75
N PRO A 102 16.47 12.13 23.76
CA PRO A 102 15.68 13.03 24.61
C PRO A 102 16.54 13.95 25.48
N ALA A 103 17.72 13.48 25.91
CA ALA A 103 18.62 14.25 26.76
C ALA A 103 19.27 15.40 25.97
N ALA A 104 19.74 15.11 24.75
CA ALA A 104 20.26 16.13 23.85
C ALA A 104 19.19 17.17 23.47
N LEU A 105 17.94 16.74 23.28
CA LEU A 105 16.82 17.66 23.05
C LEU A 105 16.60 18.60 24.25
N LEU A 106 16.54 18.05 25.47
CA LEU A 106 16.37 18.84 26.69
C LEU A 106 17.54 19.79 26.94
N ALA A 107 18.77 19.39 26.59
CA ALA A 107 19.93 20.25 26.61
C ALA A 107 19.83 21.38 25.58
N ALA A 108 19.43 21.06 24.34
CA ALA A 108 19.24 22.02 23.25
C ALA A 108 18.22 23.11 23.62
N LEU A 109 17.11 22.74 24.26
CA LEU A 109 16.09 23.69 24.74
C LEU A 109 16.61 24.67 25.81
N ARG A 110 17.74 24.36 26.45
CA ARG A 110 18.37 25.20 27.49
C ARG A 110 19.59 25.98 27.00
N THR A 111 19.96 25.84 25.72
CA THR A 111 21.08 26.58 25.12
C THR A 111 20.82 28.08 25.05
N ARG A 112 21.86 28.86 24.73
CA ARG A 112 21.76 30.30 24.48
C ARG A 112 22.34 30.61 23.09
N PRO A 113 21.60 31.31 22.20
CA PRO A 113 20.21 31.76 22.38
C PRO A 113 19.23 30.57 22.41
N ALA A 114 18.25 30.65 23.33
CA ALA A 114 17.33 29.55 23.59
C ALA A 114 16.29 29.43 22.46
N PRO A 115 16.13 28.23 21.86
CA PRO A 115 15.05 27.98 20.94
C PRO A 115 13.71 28.01 21.68
N SER A 116 12.68 28.51 21.01
CA SER A 116 11.32 28.59 21.55
C SER A 116 10.35 27.61 20.90
N HIS A 117 10.79 26.87 19.89
CA HIS A 117 9.92 26.01 19.11
C HIS A 117 10.53 24.61 18.91
N VAL A 118 9.69 23.59 18.94
CA VAL A 118 10.05 22.21 18.60
C VAL A 118 8.86 21.49 17.94
N SER A 119 9.15 20.49 17.10
CA SER A 119 8.15 19.55 16.59
C SER A 119 8.51 18.14 17.04
N LEU A 120 7.52 17.41 17.53
CA LEU A 120 7.68 16.07 18.10
C LEU A 120 6.57 15.13 17.63
N VAL A 121 6.88 13.83 17.69
CA VAL A 121 5.87 12.78 17.68
C VAL A 121 5.52 12.37 19.12
N PRO A 122 4.34 11.78 19.39
CA PRO A 122 3.92 11.37 20.74
C PRO A 122 4.96 10.53 21.49
N THR A 123 5.61 9.58 20.82
CA THR A 123 6.65 8.74 21.43
C THR A 123 7.90 9.51 21.85
N GLN A 124 8.29 10.55 21.11
CA GLN A 124 9.41 11.41 21.48
C GLN A 124 9.05 12.29 22.67
N LEU A 125 7.84 12.85 22.69
CA LEU A 125 7.38 13.64 23.83
C LEU A 125 7.33 12.81 25.11
N ALA A 126 6.78 11.60 25.07
CA ALA A 126 6.76 10.69 26.22
C ALA A 126 8.17 10.44 26.78
N ARG A 127 9.12 10.06 25.93
CA ARG A 127 10.52 9.83 26.34
C ARG A 127 11.20 11.09 26.90
N VAL A 128 10.88 12.26 26.34
CA VAL A 128 11.40 13.54 26.83
C VAL A 128 10.84 13.86 28.22
N LEU A 129 9.55 13.60 28.46
CA LEU A 129 8.95 13.78 29.77
C LEU A 129 9.52 12.78 30.79
N ASP A 130 9.75 11.53 30.39
CA ASP A 130 10.35 10.51 31.25
C ASP A 130 11.76 10.92 31.69
N VAL A 131 12.60 11.37 30.75
CA VAL A 131 13.97 11.85 31.06
C VAL A 131 13.96 13.16 31.84
N ALA A 132 12.98 14.03 31.62
CA ALA A 132 12.83 15.27 32.38
C ALA A 132 12.41 15.02 33.84
N GLY A 133 11.69 13.92 34.11
CA GLY A 133 11.14 13.62 35.43
C GLY A 133 10.20 14.73 35.92
N SER A 134 10.47 15.30 37.09
CA SER A 134 9.69 16.42 37.64
C SER A 134 10.09 17.80 37.09
N ALA A 135 11.11 17.88 36.23
CA ALA A 135 11.58 19.16 35.70
C ALA A 135 10.54 19.77 34.74
N ARG A 136 10.17 21.03 34.99
CA ARG A 136 9.31 21.79 34.08
C ARG A 136 10.00 22.13 32.76
N ALA A 137 9.21 22.33 31.72
CA ALA A 137 9.69 22.86 30.45
C ALA A 137 10.40 24.22 30.65
N PRO A 138 11.46 24.53 29.88
CA PRO A 138 12.07 25.86 29.90
C PRO A 138 11.06 26.95 29.54
N THR A 139 11.07 28.07 30.27
CA THR A 139 10.16 29.20 30.02
C THR A 139 10.35 29.87 28.65
N SER A 140 11.47 29.62 27.99
CA SER A 140 11.73 30.03 26.61
C SER A 140 10.90 29.25 25.58
N LEU A 141 10.46 28.03 25.90
CA LEU A 141 9.67 27.20 25.00
C LEU A 141 8.24 27.77 24.89
N ARG A 142 7.83 28.11 23.67
CA ARG A 142 6.54 28.74 23.35
C ARG A 142 5.61 27.83 22.55
N ALA A 143 6.17 26.89 21.79
CA ALA A 143 5.38 25.95 20.99
C ALA A 143 6.08 24.59 20.87
N ALA A 144 5.36 23.54 21.23
CA ALA A 144 5.71 22.15 20.98
C ALA A 144 4.64 21.53 20.07
N LEU A 145 4.89 21.55 18.76
CA LEU A 145 3.98 20.93 17.78
C LEU A 145 4.02 19.41 17.96
N LEU A 146 2.86 18.81 18.14
CA LEU A 146 2.72 17.36 18.36
C LEU A 146 1.87 16.76 17.24
N GLY A 147 2.43 15.82 16.48
CA GLY A 147 1.73 15.23 15.34
C GLY A 147 2.40 13.97 14.79
N GLY A 148 2.02 13.57 13.58
CA GLY A 148 2.62 12.42 12.88
C GLY A 148 2.06 11.05 13.29
N GLY A 149 1.07 11.00 14.17
CA GLY A 149 0.36 9.79 14.58
C GLY A 149 -0.75 10.11 15.58
N PRO A 150 -1.49 9.10 16.06
CA PRO A 150 -2.50 9.28 17.11
C PRO A 150 -1.90 9.94 18.34
N ILE A 151 -2.57 10.94 18.88
CA ILE A 151 -2.10 11.75 20.02
C ILE A 151 -2.92 11.35 21.26
N PRO A 152 -2.34 10.63 22.24
CA PRO A 152 -3.07 10.27 23.44
C PRO A 152 -3.38 11.51 24.30
N ALA A 153 -4.64 11.69 24.72
CA ALA A 153 -5.05 12.82 25.55
C ALA A 153 -4.24 12.89 26.86
N ALA A 154 -4.05 11.75 27.54
CA ALA A 154 -3.27 11.66 28.78
C ALA A 154 -1.82 12.15 28.62
N LEU A 155 -1.18 11.91 27.47
CA LEU A 155 0.16 12.41 27.22
C LEU A 155 0.17 13.94 27.09
N VAL A 156 -0.85 14.50 26.45
CA VAL A 156 -0.98 15.96 26.30
C VAL A 156 -1.25 16.59 27.67
N GLU A 157 -2.13 16.01 28.47
CA GLU A 157 -2.40 16.45 29.85
C GLU A 157 -1.15 16.40 30.72
N GLN A 158 -0.39 15.29 30.68
CA GLN A 158 0.89 15.15 31.38
C GLN A 158 1.89 16.24 30.95
N ALA A 159 2.00 16.49 29.64
CA ALA A 159 2.91 17.51 29.12
C ALA A 159 2.51 18.93 29.56
N ILE A 160 1.22 19.26 29.47
CA ILE A 160 0.68 20.55 29.94
C ILE A 160 0.92 20.71 31.44
N GLY A 161 0.70 19.67 32.24
CA GLY A 161 1.01 19.66 33.68
C GLY A 161 2.51 19.89 33.98
N ALA A 162 3.39 19.40 33.11
CA ALA A 162 4.83 19.66 33.15
C ALA A 162 5.24 21.03 32.56
N GLY A 163 4.28 21.86 32.16
CA GLY A 163 4.50 23.20 31.63
C GLY A 163 4.88 23.26 30.14
N TRP A 164 4.74 22.16 29.40
CA TRP A 164 5.00 22.15 27.96
C TRP A 164 3.85 22.82 27.19
N PRO A 165 4.13 23.76 26.27
CA PRO A 165 3.11 24.38 25.42
C PRO A 165 2.80 23.47 24.23
N VAL A 166 2.13 22.34 24.49
CA VAL A 166 1.82 21.34 23.46
C VAL A 166 0.67 21.80 22.58
N LEU A 167 0.88 21.76 21.25
CA LEU A 167 -0.14 22.01 20.24
C LEU A 167 -0.35 20.72 19.43
N PRO A 168 -1.46 19.99 19.63
CA PRO A 168 -1.86 18.92 18.73
C PRO A 168 -2.03 19.42 17.29
N THR A 169 -1.58 18.62 16.33
CA THR A 169 -1.61 18.96 14.90
C THR A 169 -2.04 17.77 14.06
N TYR A 170 -2.67 18.05 12.93
CA TYR A 170 -2.91 17.07 11.88
C TYR A 170 -2.32 17.55 10.55
N GLY A 171 -1.82 16.60 9.77
CA GLY A 171 -1.39 16.84 8.41
C GLY A 171 -0.71 15.63 7.79
N LEU A 172 -0.31 15.83 6.53
CA LEU A 172 0.14 14.79 5.61
C LEU A 172 1.22 15.35 4.67
N SER A 173 1.93 14.46 4.00
CA SER A 173 3.06 14.88 3.14
C SER A 173 2.56 15.61 1.89
N GLU A 174 1.43 15.17 1.37
CA GLU A 174 0.75 15.70 0.20
C GLU A 174 0.22 17.13 0.41
N ALA A 175 0.10 17.57 1.66
CA ALA A 175 -0.29 18.93 2.05
C ALA A 175 0.89 19.76 2.61
N GLY A 176 2.13 19.31 2.38
CA GLY A 176 3.31 20.08 2.81
C GLY A 176 3.47 20.16 4.33
N SER A 177 3.09 19.12 5.08
CA SER A 177 3.24 18.95 6.55
C SER A 177 1.99 19.26 7.37
N GLY A 178 1.50 20.50 7.40
CA GLY A 178 0.48 20.93 8.35
C GLY A 178 -0.86 21.23 7.69
N VAL A 179 -1.95 20.79 8.32
CA VAL A 179 -3.33 21.09 7.90
C VAL A 179 -4.07 21.81 9.01
N THR A 180 -4.10 21.24 10.21
CA THR A 180 -4.77 21.83 11.38
C THR A 180 -3.86 21.91 12.59
N VAL A 181 -4.19 22.84 13.51
CA VAL A 181 -3.54 23.00 14.80
C VAL A 181 -4.57 23.31 15.89
N LEU A 182 -4.41 22.68 17.05
CA LEU A 182 -5.16 23.02 18.26
C LEU A 182 -4.27 23.86 19.19
N PRO A 183 -4.64 25.12 19.50
CA PRO A 183 -3.93 25.94 20.46
C PRO A 183 -3.88 25.28 21.84
N THR A 184 -2.76 25.43 22.56
CA THR A 184 -2.58 24.88 23.91
C THR A 184 -3.72 25.27 24.87
N THR A 185 -4.27 26.49 24.73
CA THR A 185 -5.37 27.02 25.53
C THR A 185 -6.71 26.32 25.31
N ASP A 186 -6.82 25.58 24.21
CA ASP A 186 -8.07 24.97 23.75
C ASP A 186 -8.05 23.45 23.89
N VAL A 187 -6.86 22.86 24.15
CA VAL A 187 -6.69 21.41 24.37
C VAL A 187 -7.65 20.86 25.42
N ALA A 188 -7.74 21.53 26.58
CA ALA A 188 -8.59 21.07 27.68
C ALA A 188 -10.10 21.16 27.35
N ARG A 189 -10.49 22.10 26.48
CA ARG A 189 -11.89 22.30 26.06
C ARG A 189 -12.30 21.39 24.91
N HIS A 190 -11.33 20.92 24.13
CA HIS A 190 -11.55 20.13 22.92
C HIS A 190 -10.64 18.89 22.90
N PRO A 191 -10.77 17.99 23.90
CA PRO A 191 -9.92 16.80 23.97
C PRO A 191 -10.10 15.93 22.72
N GLY A 192 -8.98 15.46 22.16
CA GLY A 192 -8.96 14.65 20.95
C GLY A 192 -9.18 15.41 19.64
N SER A 193 -9.39 16.73 19.68
CA SER A 193 -9.43 17.56 18.48
C SER A 193 -8.04 17.72 17.86
N ALA A 194 -7.97 17.70 16.53
CA ALA A 194 -6.80 18.13 15.77
C ALA A 194 -6.80 19.65 15.52
N GLY A 195 -7.82 20.36 16.00
CA GLY A 195 -7.95 21.82 15.93
C GLY A 195 -8.45 22.34 14.59
N SER A 196 -8.25 23.64 14.36
CA SER A 196 -8.77 24.34 13.19
C SER A 196 -7.77 24.35 12.04
N PRO A 197 -8.23 24.45 10.77
CA PRO A 197 -7.35 24.65 9.63
C PRO A 197 -6.39 25.83 9.82
N LEU A 198 -5.15 25.65 9.38
CA LEU A 198 -4.15 26.72 9.35
C LEU A 198 -4.60 27.87 8.43
N PRO A 199 -4.09 29.10 8.62
CA PRO A 199 -4.37 30.20 7.70
C PRO A 199 -4.10 29.83 6.24
N GLY A 200 -5.10 30.04 5.37
CA GLY A 200 -5.03 29.69 3.95
C GLY A 200 -5.30 28.21 3.63
N VAL A 201 -5.58 27.37 4.63
CA VAL A 201 -5.95 25.96 4.46
C VAL A 201 -7.44 25.78 4.70
N GLN A 202 -8.07 24.93 3.90
CA GLN A 202 -9.47 24.52 4.07
C GLN A 202 -9.54 23.00 4.27
N ALA A 203 -10.47 22.57 5.12
CA ALA A 203 -10.78 21.16 5.33
C ALA A 203 -12.29 20.96 5.25
N ARG A 204 -12.72 19.88 4.60
CA ARG A 204 -14.14 19.47 4.53
C ARG A 204 -14.30 17.97 4.70
N ILE A 205 -15.50 17.54 5.03
CA ILE A 205 -15.86 16.12 5.15
C ILE A 205 -16.68 15.72 3.93
N ASP A 206 -16.20 14.71 3.20
CA ASP A 206 -16.84 14.18 2.00
C ASP A 206 -17.62 12.91 2.35
N HIS A 207 -18.84 12.80 1.82
CA HIS A 207 -19.77 11.70 2.08
C HIS A 207 -19.91 11.31 3.58
N PRO A 208 -20.27 12.24 4.48
CA PRO A 208 -20.43 11.94 5.89
C PRO A 208 -21.58 10.94 6.14
N ASP A 209 -21.37 10.04 7.10
CA ASP A 209 -22.42 9.17 7.63
C ASP A 209 -23.36 9.92 8.59
N ARG A 210 -24.28 9.18 9.23
CA ARG A 210 -25.25 9.76 10.18
C ARG A 210 -24.61 10.38 11.43
N THR A 211 -23.36 10.07 11.71
CA THR A 211 -22.58 10.64 12.82
C THR A 211 -21.71 11.83 12.39
N GLY A 212 -21.81 12.22 11.11
CA GLY A 212 -21.02 13.29 10.51
C GLY A 212 -19.61 12.86 10.11
N VAL A 213 -19.28 11.56 10.20
CA VAL A 213 -17.95 11.03 9.88
C VAL A 213 -17.87 10.68 8.40
N GLY A 214 -16.90 11.24 7.70
CA GLY A 214 -16.64 11.00 6.28
C GLY A 214 -15.16 11.17 5.95
N GLU A 215 -14.84 11.18 4.66
CA GLU A 215 -13.45 11.35 4.21
C GLU A 215 -13.00 12.81 4.40
N ILE A 216 -11.83 13.01 5.00
CA ILE A 216 -11.25 14.35 5.15
C ILE A 216 -10.66 14.75 3.80
N LEU A 217 -11.14 15.86 3.25
CA LEU A 217 -10.57 16.50 2.08
C LEU A 217 -9.90 17.81 2.49
N VAL A 218 -8.74 18.12 1.89
CA VAL A 218 -7.93 19.30 2.21
C VAL A 218 -7.64 20.11 0.97
N HIS A 219 -7.87 21.42 1.02
CA HIS A 219 -7.42 22.34 -0.02
C HIS A 219 -6.38 23.30 0.58
N THR A 220 -5.20 23.35 -0.04
CA THR A 220 -4.06 24.13 0.49
C THR A 220 -3.13 24.62 -0.64
N PRO A 221 -2.55 25.83 -0.50
CA PRO A 221 -1.45 26.27 -1.36
C PRO A 221 -0.19 25.40 -1.20
N ALA A 222 -0.04 24.71 -0.06
CA ALA A 222 1.09 23.82 0.23
C ALA A 222 0.95 22.41 -0.38
N ARG A 223 0.04 22.23 -1.35
CA ARG A 223 -0.20 20.92 -1.98
C ARG A 223 1.02 20.44 -2.74
N PHE A 224 1.22 19.14 -2.76
CA PHE A 224 2.19 18.48 -3.64
C PHE A 224 1.91 18.70 -5.12
N SER A 225 2.95 18.55 -5.95
CA SER A 225 2.85 18.55 -7.42
C SER A 225 2.40 17.20 -7.97
N GLY A 226 2.34 16.17 -7.11
CA GLY A 226 2.00 14.79 -7.46
C GLY A 226 2.98 13.79 -6.85
N TYR A 227 2.74 12.52 -7.14
CA TYR A 227 3.67 11.43 -6.84
C TYR A 227 4.66 11.24 -7.99
N LEU A 228 5.94 11.05 -7.64
CA LEU A 228 7.02 10.87 -8.60
C LEU A 228 6.78 9.66 -9.49
N GLY A 229 6.52 9.90 -10.78
CA GLY A 229 6.29 8.85 -11.78
C GLY A 229 4.98 8.07 -11.59
N ASP A 230 4.03 8.59 -10.81
CA ASP A 230 2.74 7.92 -10.52
C ASP A 230 1.56 8.87 -10.74
N GLU A 231 1.23 9.12 -12.01
CA GLU A 231 0.14 9.98 -12.43
C GLU A 231 -1.23 9.45 -11.99
N VAL A 232 -1.41 8.12 -12.01
CA VAL A 232 -2.66 7.47 -11.60
C VAL A 232 -2.88 7.65 -10.10
N GLY A 233 -1.88 7.37 -9.27
CA GLY A 233 -1.95 7.61 -7.83
C GLY A 233 -2.10 9.09 -7.50
N THR A 234 -1.54 9.97 -8.34
CA THR A 234 -1.72 11.43 -8.20
C THR A 234 -3.18 11.81 -8.44
N ALA A 235 -3.79 11.36 -9.53
CA ALA A 235 -5.20 11.66 -9.85
C ALA A 235 -6.20 11.07 -8.85
N GLN A 236 -5.82 10.03 -8.10
CA GLN A 236 -6.64 9.47 -7.01
C GLN A 236 -6.66 10.35 -5.77
N VAL A 237 -5.60 11.14 -5.53
CA VAL A 237 -5.44 11.98 -4.35
C VAL A 237 -5.75 13.44 -4.66
N LEU A 238 -5.22 13.97 -5.76
CA LEU A 238 -5.44 15.33 -6.22
C LEU A 238 -6.66 15.38 -7.15
N CYS A 239 -7.77 15.88 -6.62
CA CYS A 239 -8.98 16.11 -7.40
C CYS A 239 -8.78 17.25 -8.41
N PRO A 240 -9.50 17.24 -9.55
CA PRO A 240 -9.44 18.31 -10.55
C PRO A 240 -9.81 19.71 -10.02
N ASP A 241 -10.60 19.77 -8.94
CA ASP A 241 -11.01 20.99 -8.24
C ASP A 241 -9.98 21.48 -7.21
N GLY A 242 -8.80 20.84 -7.14
CA GLY A 242 -7.69 21.22 -6.28
C GLY A 242 -7.74 20.65 -4.85
N TRP A 243 -8.77 19.88 -4.50
CA TRP A 243 -8.87 19.21 -3.21
C TRP A 243 -8.02 17.95 -3.15
N LEU A 244 -7.41 17.70 -2.00
CA LEU A 244 -6.65 16.49 -1.67
C LEU A 244 -7.53 15.52 -0.90
N ARG A 245 -7.72 14.31 -1.41
CA ARG A 245 -8.31 13.18 -0.68
C ARG A 245 -7.27 12.59 0.26
N THR A 246 -7.46 12.74 1.56
CA THR A 246 -6.45 12.31 2.55
C THR A 246 -6.45 10.81 2.79
N GLY A 247 -7.57 10.11 2.52
CA GLY A 247 -7.80 8.74 2.94
C GLY A 247 -8.02 8.55 4.45
N ASP A 248 -8.00 9.63 5.23
CA ASP A 248 -8.31 9.64 6.66
C ASP A 248 -9.80 10.00 6.87
N LEU A 249 -10.41 9.45 7.93
CA LEU A 249 -11.80 9.71 8.29
C LEU A 249 -11.88 10.68 9.46
N GLY A 250 -12.82 11.62 9.37
CA GLY A 250 -13.02 12.60 10.42
C GLY A 250 -14.39 13.25 10.35
N ARG A 251 -14.62 14.14 11.31
CA ARG A 251 -15.77 15.02 11.36
C ARG A 251 -15.34 16.41 11.82
N LEU A 252 -16.16 17.42 11.53
CA LEU A 252 -16.00 18.74 12.13
C LEU A 252 -16.91 18.84 13.37
N ASP A 253 -16.43 19.52 14.41
CA ASP A 253 -17.29 19.93 15.52
C ASP A 253 -18.04 21.24 15.20
N ASP A 254 -18.91 21.68 16.11
CA ASP A 254 -19.72 22.89 15.93
C ASP A 254 -18.87 24.17 15.76
N GLY A 255 -17.61 24.14 16.16
CA GLY A 255 -16.65 25.23 15.96
C GLY A 255 -15.79 25.08 14.70
N GLY A 256 -16.09 24.12 13.82
CA GLY A 256 -15.33 23.83 12.62
C GLY A 256 -13.96 23.20 12.88
N ARG A 257 -13.71 22.69 14.09
CA ARG A 257 -12.45 22.00 14.41
C ARG A 257 -12.52 20.56 13.93
N LEU A 258 -11.41 20.08 13.40
CA LEU A 258 -11.29 18.73 12.89
C LEU A 258 -11.11 17.74 14.04
N ILE A 259 -11.91 16.68 14.02
CA ILE A 259 -11.73 15.49 14.85
C ILE A 259 -11.40 14.34 13.90
N VAL A 260 -10.16 13.85 13.98
CA VAL A 260 -9.71 12.69 13.19
C VAL A 260 -10.13 11.44 13.94
N VAL A 261 -11.01 10.65 13.32
CA VAL A 261 -11.63 9.48 13.96
C VAL A 261 -10.80 8.23 13.73
N ASP A 262 -10.37 8.02 12.49
CA ASP A 262 -9.56 6.85 12.12
C ASP A 262 -8.91 7.05 10.74
N ARG A 263 -8.07 6.09 10.34
CA ARG A 263 -7.85 5.85 8.90
C ARG A 263 -8.99 5.02 8.37
N ARG A 264 -9.42 5.28 7.12
CA ARG A 264 -10.46 4.47 6.45
C ARG A 264 -10.18 2.96 6.49
N THR A 265 -8.91 2.56 6.60
CA THR A 265 -8.42 1.18 6.63
C THR A 265 -8.35 0.53 8.03
N ASP A 266 -8.60 1.26 9.12
CA ASP A 266 -8.32 0.79 10.48
C ASP A 266 -9.57 0.55 11.37
N ARG A 267 -10.76 0.90 10.87
CA ARG A 267 -12.05 0.71 11.56
C ARG A 267 -12.35 -0.77 11.82
N ILE A 268 -12.75 -1.12 13.04
CA ILE A 268 -13.24 -2.46 13.38
C ILE A 268 -14.76 -2.46 13.28
N VAL A 269 -15.33 -3.39 12.52
CA VAL A 269 -16.79 -3.56 12.41
C VAL A 269 -17.17 -4.90 13.04
N ARG A 270 -17.91 -4.84 14.15
CA ARG A 270 -18.38 -6.01 14.90
C ARG A 270 -19.91 -6.08 14.81
N GLY A 271 -20.44 -7.06 14.09
CA GLY A 271 -21.90 -7.27 14.00
C GLY A 271 -22.65 -6.09 13.38
N GLY A 272 -22.01 -5.30 12.52
CA GLY A 272 -22.57 -4.07 11.96
C GLY A 272 -22.28 -2.80 12.77
N GLU A 273 -21.74 -2.93 13.98
CA GLU A 273 -21.40 -1.81 14.85
C GLU A 273 -19.94 -1.39 14.73
N ASN A 274 -19.68 -0.08 14.75
CA ASN A 274 -18.34 0.47 14.56
C ASN A 274 -17.62 0.62 15.89
N ILE A 275 -16.39 0.11 15.93
CA ILE A 275 -15.50 0.22 17.08
C ILE A 275 -14.27 0.99 16.62
N SER A 276 -14.03 2.14 17.25
CA SER A 276 -12.80 2.90 17.07
C SER A 276 -11.70 2.28 17.93
N PRO A 277 -10.58 1.80 17.33
CA PRO A 277 -9.45 1.30 18.12
C PRO A 277 -8.91 2.34 19.09
N ALA A 278 -8.87 3.61 18.70
CA ALA A 278 -8.34 4.70 19.51
C ALA A 278 -9.17 4.96 20.78
N GLU A 279 -10.49 4.82 20.72
CA GLU A 279 -11.38 4.92 21.88
C GLU A 279 -11.07 3.84 22.92
N VAL A 280 -10.89 2.60 22.46
CA VAL A 280 -10.59 1.46 23.34
C VAL A 280 -9.17 1.56 23.90
N GLU A 281 -8.21 2.00 23.10
CA GLU A 281 -6.83 2.27 23.52
C GLU A 281 -6.76 3.33 24.62
N ALA A 282 -7.50 4.43 24.48
CA ALA A 282 -7.52 5.50 25.46
C ALA A 282 -7.99 4.98 26.84
N VAL A 283 -9.04 4.15 26.87
CA VAL A 283 -9.54 3.54 28.11
C VAL A 283 -8.50 2.58 28.71
N LEU A 284 -7.81 1.79 27.89
CA LEU A 284 -6.75 0.89 28.36
C LEU A 284 -5.54 1.63 28.92
N LEU A 285 -5.11 2.69 28.25
CA LEU A 285 -3.97 3.51 28.69
C LEU A 285 -4.24 4.25 30.01
N ALA A 286 -5.50 4.42 30.40
CA ALA A 286 -5.88 4.97 31.70
C ALA A 286 -5.70 3.97 32.86
N HIS A 287 -5.50 2.67 32.59
CA HIS A 287 -5.28 1.68 33.63
C HIS A 287 -3.86 1.82 34.21
N PRO A 288 -3.67 1.90 35.55
CA PRO A 288 -2.36 2.18 36.16
C PRO A 288 -1.24 1.21 35.76
N ALA A 289 -1.57 -0.06 35.53
CA ALA A 289 -0.60 -1.09 35.14
C ALA A 289 -0.17 -1.06 33.66
N ILE A 290 -0.85 -0.30 32.78
CA ILE A 290 -0.59 -0.29 31.33
C ILE A 290 0.34 0.88 30.96
N ALA A 291 1.42 0.56 30.25
CA ALA A 291 2.41 1.50 29.71
C ALA A 291 2.09 1.92 28.26
N ASP A 292 1.64 0.97 27.45
CA ASP A 292 1.30 1.18 26.04
C ASP A 292 0.16 0.22 25.65
N ALA A 293 -0.70 0.62 24.71
CA ALA A 293 -1.81 -0.19 24.25
C ALA A 293 -2.11 0.06 22.77
N ALA A 294 -2.51 -0.99 22.07
CA ALA A 294 -3.02 -0.92 20.72
C ALA A 294 -4.12 -1.95 20.49
N VAL A 295 -5.19 -1.52 19.83
CA VAL A 295 -6.36 -2.32 19.53
C VAL A 295 -6.46 -2.55 18.03
N VAL A 296 -6.81 -3.77 17.64
CA VAL A 296 -7.04 -4.13 16.25
C VAL A 296 -8.22 -5.10 16.15
N GLY A 297 -8.84 -5.15 14.98
CA GLY A 297 -9.88 -6.12 14.69
C GLY A 297 -9.27 -7.48 14.40
N ARG A 298 -9.76 -8.53 15.07
CA ARG A 298 -9.50 -9.92 14.74
C ARG A 298 -10.74 -10.50 14.08
N PRO A 299 -10.65 -11.22 12.95
CA PRO A 299 -11.79 -11.88 12.33
C PRO A 299 -12.52 -12.78 13.33
N ASP A 300 -13.84 -12.78 13.27
CA ASP A 300 -14.72 -13.57 14.13
C ASP A 300 -15.86 -14.17 13.28
N PRO A 301 -16.09 -15.49 13.32
CA PRO A 301 -17.11 -16.14 12.50
C PRO A 301 -18.54 -15.67 12.74
N ALA A 302 -18.85 -15.21 13.95
CA ALA A 302 -20.21 -14.80 14.33
C ALA A 302 -20.41 -13.29 14.11
N TRP A 303 -19.38 -12.49 14.34
CA TRP A 303 -19.51 -11.03 14.37
C TRP A 303 -18.74 -10.31 13.26
N GLY A 304 -18.11 -11.03 12.34
CA GLY A 304 -17.22 -10.49 11.32
C GLY A 304 -15.85 -10.17 11.89
N HIS A 305 -15.77 -9.22 12.83
CA HIS A 305 -14.55 -8.92 13.61
C HIS A 305 -14.87 -8.64 15.07
N VAL A 306 -13.91 -8.92 15.96
CA VAL A 306 -13.94 -8.52 17.38
C VAL A 306 -12.69 -7.70 17.73
N PRO A 307 -12.79 -6.72 18.64
CA PRO A 307 -11.62 -5.98 19.09
C PRO A 307 -10.69 -6.87 19.92
N VAL A 308 -9.39 -6.79 19.67
CA VAL A 308 -8.34 -7.43 20.48
C VAL A 308 -7.32 -6.37 20.87
N ALA A 309 -6.94 -6.36 22.15
CA ALA A 309 -5.99 -5.40 22.69
C ALA A 309 -4.61 -6.05 22.86
N ALA A 310 -3.58 -5.42 22.32
CA ALA A 310 -2.19 -5.68 22.66
C ALA A 310 -1.73 -4.63 23.67
N ILE A 311 -1.18 -5.07 24.79
CA ILE A 311 -0.81 -4.21 25.92
C ILE A 311 0.65 -4.43 26.30
N VAL A 312 1.31 -3.35 26.72
CA VAL A 312 2.63 -3.37 27.35
C VAL A 312 2.41 -2.94 28.79
N LEU A 313 2.89 -3.73 29.75
CA LEU A 313 2.78 -3.42 31.17
C LEU A 313 3.88 -2.44 31.60
N ARG A 314 3.58 -1.58 32.58
CA ARG A 314 4.61 -0.71 33.21
C ARG A 314 5.62 -1.53 33.99
N ASP A 315 5.13 -2.53 34.71
CA ASP A 315 5.92 -3.54 35.40
C ASP A 315 5.29 -4.91 35.13
N ALA A 316 6.08 -5.82 34.55
CA ALA A 316 5.66 -7.17 34.18
C ALA A 316 5.20 -8.00 35.38
N LEU A 317 5.61 -7.67 36.61
CA LEU A 317 5.20 -8.34 37.85
C LEU A 317 3.81 -7.89 38.36
N THR A 318 3.22 -6.85 37.75
CA THR A 318 1.94 -6.25 38.15
C THR A 318 0.83 -6.43 37.12
N ASP A 319 0.80 -7.56 36.42
CA ASP A 319 -0.28 -7.88 35.47
C ASP A 319 -1.64 -7.95 36.20
N PRO A 320 -2.60 -7.05 35.88
CA PRO A 320 -3.91 -7.04 36.54
C PRO A 320 -4.80 -8.23 36.14
N GLY A 321 -4.46 -8.96 35.07
CA GLY A 321 -5.26 -10.05 34.52
C GLY A 321 -6.45 -9.58 33.67
N ASP A 322 -6.94 -10.47 32.80
CA ASP A 322 -7.99 -10.15 31.82
C ASP A 322 -9.29 -9.69 32.47
N ASP A 323 -9.70 -10.32 33.56
CA ASP A 323 -10.97 -9.97 34.24
C ASP A 323 -10.94 -8.56 34.85
N ALA A 324 -9.78 -8.09 35.33
CA ALA A 324 -9.65 -6.72 35.81
C ALA A 324 -9.68 -5.73 34.64
N LEU A 325 -9.00 -6.04 33.53
CA LEU A 325 -9.01 -5.20 32.33
C LEU A 325 -10.39 -5.12 31.67
N ILE A 326 -11.12 -6.24 31.64
CA ILE A 326 -12.51 -6.30 31.16
C ILE A 326 -13.41 -5.44 32.04
N ARG A 327 -13.28 -5.54 33.38
CA ARG A 327 -14.05 -4.70 34.32
C ARG A 327 -13.73 -3.22 34.13
N HIS A 328 -12.45 -2.86 33.99
CA HIS A 328 -12.01 -1.50 33.71
C HIS A 328 -12.60 -0.97 32.41
N CYS A 329 -12.52 -1.74 31.32
CA CYS A 329 -13.13 -1.38 30.04
C CYS A 329 -14.64 -1.22 30.14
N ARG A 330 -15.35 -2.13 30.82
CA ARG A 330 -16.81 -2.08 30.97
C ARG A 330 -17.31 -0.88 31.77
N ALA A 331 -16.48 -0.28 32.61
CA ALA A 331 -16.83 0.93 33.33
C ALA A 331 -16.98 2.16 32.41
N SER A 332 -16.36 2.14 31.22
CA SER A 332 -16.31 3.30 30.31
C SER A 332 -16.66 2.99 28.86
N LEU A 333 -16.82 1.72 28.48
CA LEU A 333 -17.12 1.28 27.12
C LEU A 333 -18.40 0.46 27.07
N ALA A 334 -19.18 0.64 25.99
CA ALA A 334 -20.28 -0.27 25.66
C ALA A 334 -19.75 -1.70 25.44
N GLY A 335 -20.53 -2.71 25.84
CA GLY A 335 -20.08 -4.11 25.87
C GLY A 335 -19.55 -4.65 24.54
N PHE A 336 -20.04 -4.14 23.41
CA PHE A 336 -19.55 -4.56 22.09
C PHE A 336 -18.13 -4.07 21.76
N LYS A 337 -17.69 -2.98 22.39
CA LYS A 337 -16.37 -2.33 22.22
C LYS A 337 -15.28 -2.92 23.14
N VAL A 338 -15.66 -3.66 24.17
CA VAL A 338 -14.72 -4.28 25.11
C VAL A 338 -13.87 -5.32 24.37
N PRO A 339 -12.53 -5.29 24.47
CA PRO A 339 -11.67 -6.27 23.84
C PRO A 339 -12.07 -7.71 24.20
N ALA A 340 -12.12 -8.58 23.19
CA ALA A 340 -12.38 -10.00 23.33
C ALA A 340 -11.14 -10.78 23.80
N ALA A 341 -9.95 -10.17 23.75
CA ALA A 341 -8.70 -10.73 24.25
C ALA A 341 -7.68 -9.64 24.55
N PHE A 342 -6.76 -9.92 25.49
CA PHE A 342 -5.66 -9.05 25.88
C PHE A 342 -4.33 -9.78 25.70
N ILE A 343 -3.42 -9.24 24.91
CA ILE A 343 -2.16 -9.86 24.54
C ILE A 343 -1.02 -9.03 25.09
N ARG A 344 -0.19 -9.61 25.96
CA ARG A 344 0.94 -8.92 26.58
C ARG A 344 2.13 -8.97 25.64
N LEU A 345 2.69 -7.80 25.33
CA LEU A 345 3.90 -7.67 24.51
C LEU A 345 4.96 -6.91 25.31
N GLY A 346 6.23 -7.22 25.06
CA GLY A 346 7.33 -6.42 25.60
C GLY A 346 7.44 -5.03 24.96
N SER A 347 6.96 -4.87 23.72
CA SER A 347 6.82 -3.57 23.04
C SER A 347 5.84 -3.67 21.87
N LEU A 348 5.23 -2.54 21.49
CA LEU A 348 4.38 -2.47 20.31
C LEU A 348 5.21 -2.23 19.03
N PRO A 349 4.84 -2.84 17.88
CA PRO A 349 5.55 -2.65 16.63
C PRO A 349 5.34 -1.21 16.12
N ARG A 350 6.40 -0.41 16.12
CA ARG A 350 6.38 1.00 15.71
C ARG A 350 7.39 1.25 14.59
N THR A 351 7.16 2.28 13.77
CA THR A 351 8.14 2.74 12.76
C THR A 351 9.35 3.40 13.45
N ALA A 352 10.40 3.71 12.69
CA ALA A 352 11.53 4.50 13.19
C ALA A 352 11.12 5.92 13.66
N SER A 353 9.93 6.40 13.24
CA SER A 353 9.28 7.63 13.71
C SER A 353 8.31 7.42 14.88
N GLY A 354 8.25 6.22 15.46
CA GLY A 354 7.41 5.89 16.61
C GLY A 354 5.92 5.70 16.33
N LYS A 355 5.50 5.74 15.06
CA LYS A 355 4.11 5.47 14.65
C LYS A 355 3.81 3.99 14.77
N LEU A 356 2.67 3.64 15.37
CA LEU A 356 2.22 2.26 15.47
C LEU A 356 2.03 1.64 14.08
N ARG A 357 2.59 0.44 13.88
CA ARG A 357 2.41 -0.39 12.68
C ARG A 357 1.27 -1.37 12.93
N ARG A 358 0.02 -0.91 12.84
CA ARG A 358 -1.18 -1.75 13.10
C ARG A 358 -1.23 -3.03 12.27
N GLY A 359 -0.78 -2.99 11.01
CA GLY A 359 -0.65 -4.20 10.18
C GLY A 359 0.31 -5.24 10.78
N ALA A 360 1.49 -4.80 11.22
CA ALA A 360 2.46 -5.67 11.90
C ALA A 360 1.92 -6.20 13.24
N LEU A 361 1.13 -5.38 13.95
CA LEU A 361 0.46 -5.81 15.16
C LEU A 361 -0.61 -6.87 14.88
N ARG A 362 -1.49 -6.66 13.88
CA ARG A 362 -2.50 -7.65 13.45
C ARG A 362 -1.87 -8.99 13.11
N ALA A 363 -0.73 -8.95 12.41
CA ALA A 363 0.05 -10.14 12.09
C ALA A 363 0.62 -10.84 13.34
N ALA A 364 1.07 -10.08 14.35
CA ALA A 364 1.64 -10.63 15.57
C ALA A 364 0.60 -11.19 16.57
N ILE A 365 -0.63 -10.66 16.56
CA ILE A 365 -1.62 -10.96 17.59
C ILE A 365 -2.80 -11.83 17.14
N THR A 366 -2.88 -12.11 15.84
CA THR A 366 -3.76 -13.17 15.33
C THR A 366 -3.05 -14.49 15.61
N PRO A 367 -3.65 -15.43 16.37
CA PRO A 367 -2.99 -16.71 16.61
C PRO A 367 -2.78 -17.40 15.27
N ALA A 368 -1.52 -17.66 14.94
CA ALA A 368 -1.17 -18.63 13.92
C ALA A 368 -1.61 -20.03 14.41
N PRO A 369 -2.12 -20.91 13.54
CA PRO A 369 -1.80 -22.33 13.72
C PRO A 369 -0.27 -22.41 13.81
N THR A 370 0.20 -22.96 14.94
CA THR A 370 1.59 -23.22 15.32
C THR A 370 2.64 -22.98 14.22
N GLN A 371 3.41 -21.90 14.36
CA GLN A 371 4.68 -21.71 13.66
C GLN A 371 5.73 -22.66 14.25
N SER A 372 6.38 -23.47 13.42
CA SER A 372 7.75 -23.91 13.70
C SER A 372 8.71 -23.09 12.85
N THR A 373 9.71 -22.50 13.51
CA THR A 373 10.86 -21.84 12.91
C THR A 373 11.68 -22.84 12.11
N ASP A 374 11.41 -22.95 10.81
CA ASP A 374 12.39 -23.31 9.78
C ASP A 374 11.74 -23.08 8.42
N GLY A 375 12.39 -22.28 7.56
CA GLY A 375 11.84 -21.82 6.28
C GLY A 375 11.62 -22.92 5.25
N ARG A 376 10.59 -23.74 5.44
CA ARG A 376 10.04 -24.67 4.46
C ARG A 376 8.58 -24.33 4.21
N ALA A 377 8.18 -24.34 2.94
CA ALA A 377 6.78 -24.31 2.56
C ALA A 377 6.13 -25.62 3.04
N GLU A 378 5.33 -25.56 4.10
CA GLU A 378 4.52 -26.68 4.55
C GLU A 378 3.05 -26.52 4.17
N SER A 379 2.45 -27.67 3.89
CA SER A 379 1.17 -27.89 3.25
C SER A 379 0.07 -28.00 4.33
N ASP A 380 -0.66 -26.91 4.56
CA ASP A 380 -1.72 -26.85 5.57
C ASP A 380 -3.16 -27.04 5.00
N ASP A 381 -3.30 -27.58 3.80
CA ASP A 381 -4.59 -28.01 3.23
C ASP A 381 -4.50 -29.51 2.87
N PRO A 382 -5.48 -30.36 3.23
CA PRO A 382 -5.55 -31.76 2.76
C PRO A 382 -5.59 -31.92 1.21
N ARG A 383 -5.43 -30.83 0.44
CA ARG A 383 -5.40 -30.76 -1.03
C ARG A 383 -4.08 -30.21 -1.62
N GLY A 384 -3.03 -30.01 -0.81
CA GLY A 384 -1.70 -29.61 -1.30
C GLY A 384 -1.56 -28.15 -1.75
N THR A 385 -2.39 -27.24 -1.21
CA THR A 385 -2.32 -25.80 -1.45
C THR A 385 -1.20 -25.17 -0.62
N ARG A 386 -0.23 -24.51 -1.25
CA ARG A 386 0.82 -23.70 -0.62
C ARG A 386 0.38 -22.25 -0.51
N CYS A 387 0.96 -21.55 0.46
CA CYS A 387 0.54 -20.20 0.76
C CYS A 387 1.71 -19.35 1.24
N LEU A 388 1.81 -18.13 0.69
CA LEU A 388 2.63 -17.05 1.23
C LEU A 388 1.68 -15.96 1.72
N VAL A 389 1.87 -15.51 2.95
CA VAL A 389 1.18 -14.32 3.43
C VAL A 389 2.20 -13.20 3.36
N SER A 390 1.98 -12.23 2.47
CA SER A 390 2.85 -11.06 2.39
C SER A 390 2.68 -10.18 3.64
N PRO A 391 3.63 -9.28 3.92
CA PRO A 391 3.62 -8.46 5.14
C PRO A 391 2.39 -7.56 5.34
N ASP A 392 1.59 -7.35 4.29
CA ASP A 392 0.31 -6.63 4.25
C ASP A 392 -0.92 -7.54 4.48
N GLY A 393 -0.70 -8.83 4.76
CA GLY A 393 -1.76 -9.81 5.03
C GLY A 393 -2.42 -10.37 3.78
N VAL A 394 -1.93 -10.01 2.60
CA VAL A 394 -2.40 -10.59 1.34
C VAL A 394 -1.95 -12.05 1.27
N ARG A 395 -2.93 -12.91 1.02
CA ARG A 395 -2.72 -14.35 0.93
C ARG A 395 -2.49 -14.75 -0.53
N LEU A 396 -1.27 -15.19 -0.82
CA LEU A 396 -0.85 -15.71 -2.11
C LEU A 396 -0.91 -17.23 -2.08
N GLY A 397 -1.93 -17.82 -2.70
CA GLY A 397 -2.07 -19.27 -2.80
C GLY A 397 -1.53 -19.80 -4.13
N TRP A 398 -0.81 -20.92 -4.09
CA TRP A 398 -0.50 -21.71 -5.27
C TRP A 398 -0.58 -23.20 -4.99
N HIS A 399 -0.88 -23.99 -6.02
CA HIS A 399 -0.81 -25.44 -5.96
C HIS A 399 0.48 -25.90 -6.63
N GLU A 400 1.17 -26.84 -5.98
CA GLU A 400 2.32 -27.50 -6.60
C GLU A 400 1.91 -28.87 -7.14
N THR A 401 2.39 -29.23 -8.33
CA THR A 401 2.16 -30.55 -8.92
C THR A 401 3.41 -31.04 -9.66
N GLY A 402 3.79 -32.29 -9.44
CA GLY A 402 5.02 -32.88 -10.01
C GLY A 402 6.29 -32.54 -9.22
N SER A 403 7.43 -33.10 -9.62
CA SER A 403 8.70 -33.02 -8.88
C SER A 403 9.94 -32.83 -9.78
N GLY A 404 9.75 -32.22 -10.96
CA GLY A 404 10.82 -31.99 -11.94
C GLY A 404 11.80 -30.86 -11.57
N GLN A 405 12.98 -30.87 -12.21
CA GLN A 405 14.03 -29.85 -12.02
C GLN A 405 13.74 -28.53 -12.75
N ASP A 406 12.82 -28.54 -13.71
CA ASP A 406 12.38 -27.36 -14.45
C ASP A 406 11.03 -26.87 -13.92
N PRO A 407 11.01 -25.81 -13.10
CA PRO A 407 9.77 -25.27 -12.58
C PRO A 407 9.01 -24.50 -13.66
N ILE A 408 7.70 -24.77 -13.74
CA ILE A 408 6.75 -24.04 -14.55
C ILE A 408 5.88 -23.20 -13.62
N LEU A 409 5.86 -21.89 -13.82
CA LEU A 409 4.94 -20.98 -13.16
C LEU A 409 3.68 -20.86 -14.03
N LEU A 410 2.60 -21.51 -13.63
CA LEU A 410 1.34 -21.55 -14.36
C LEU A 410 0.38 -20.47 -13.85
N LEU A 411 0.11 -19.51 -14.73
CA LEU A 411 -0.75 -18.36 -14.52
C LEU A 411 -2.11 -18.60 -15.18
N HIS A 412 -3.13 -18.00 -14.58
CA HIS A 412 -4.53 -18.29 -14.85
C HIS A 412 -5.06 -17.68 -16.17
N GLY A 413 -6.26 -18.08 -16.63
CA GLY A 413 -7.00 -17.41 -17.71
C GLY A 413 -8.33 -16.81 -17.26
N THR A 414 -8.79 -15.69 -17.83
CA THR A 414 -9.96 -14.91 -17.35
C THR A 414 -11.28 -15.68 -17.42
N LEU A 415 -11.98 -15.84 -16.30
CA LEU A 415 -13.09 -16.80 -16.10
C LEU A 415 -12.67 -18.26 -15.85
N SER A 416 -11.43 -18.49 -15.37
CA SER A 416 -11.00 -19.79 -14.84
C SER A 416 -10.82 -19.79 -13.31
N ASN A 417 -10.92 -20.96 -12.68
CA ASN A 417 -10.57 -21.12 -11.25
C ASN A 417 -9.39 -22.04 -10.98
N GLY A 418 -8.97 -22.03 -9.72
CA GLY A 418 -7.94 -22.92 -9.18
C GLY A 418 -8.17 -24.40 -9.47
N ARG A 419 -9.41 -24.89 -9.63
CA ARG A 419 -9.65 -26.31 -10.00
C ARG A 419 -9.28 -26.60 -11.45
N GLN A 420 -9.63 -25.72 -12.39
CA GLN A 420 -9.19 -25.86 -13.78
C GLN A 420 -7.69 -25.69 -13.90
N LEU A 421 -7.12 -24.72 -13.16
CA LEU A 421 -5.69 -24.48 -13.13
C LEU A 421 -4.92 -25.68 -12.57
N ALA A 422 -5.40 -26.32 -11.50
CA ALA A 422 -4.81 -27.52 -10.94
C ALA A 422 -4.86 -28.72 -11.90
N ARG A 423 -5.98 -28.89 -12.63
CA ARG A 423 -6.08 -29.94 -13.67
C ARG A 423 -5.10 -29.71 -14.81
N LEU A 424 -4.94 -28.46 -15.25
CA LEU A 424 -3.96 -28.11 -16.27
C LEU A 424 -2.53 -28.32 -15.74
N ALA A 425 -2.26 -27.97 -14.48
CA ALA A 425 -0.97 -28.21 -13.85
C ALA A 425 -0.62 -29.70 -13.80
N ALA A 426 -1.59 -30.55 -13.44
CA ALA A 426 -1.41 -32.01 -13.45
C ALA A 426 -1.11 -32.55 -14.85
N GLU A 427 -1.78 -32.03 -15.88
CA GLU A 427 -1.53 -32.42 -17.26
C GLU A 427 -0.13 -32.01 -17.74
N LEU A 428 0.30 -30.79 -17.43
CA LEU A 428 1.63 -30.29 -17.76
C LEU A 428 2.73 -31.05 -17.03
N ALA A 429 2.53 -31.34 -15.74
CA ALA A 429 3.45 -32.16 -14.95
C ALA A 429 3.60 -33.57 -15.54
N ARG A 430 2.48 -34.18 -15.96
CA ARG A 430 2.45 -35.53 -16.56
C ARG A 430 3.17 -35.61 -17.90
N ARG A 431 3.05 -34.59 -18.76
CA ARG A 431 3.67 -34.56 -20.10
C ARG A 431 5.12 -34.09 -20.10
N GLY A 432 5.41 -33.03 -19.35
CA GLY A 432 6.70 -32.34 -19.38
C GLY A 432 7.70 -32.79 -18.31
N GLY A 433 7.29 -33.67 -17.38
CA GLY A 433 8.14 -34.11 -16.27
C GLY A 433 8.56 -32.99 -15.32
N GLY A 434 7.88 -31.84 -15.38
CA GLY A 434 8.24 -30.60 -14.66
C GLY A 434 7.50 -30.43 -13.33
N ARG A 435 8.06 -29.59 -12.46
CA ARG A 435 7.42 -29.12 -11.23
C ARG A 435 6.55 -27.91 -11.58
N VAL A 436 5.24 -27.98 -11.42
CA VAL A 436 4.31 -26.92 -11.83
C VAL A 436 3.75 -26.21 -10.61
N LEU A 437 3.89 -24.88 -10.58
CA LEU A 437 3.34 -23.99 -9.56
C LEU A 437 2.16 -23.24 -10.17
N ALA A 438 0.94 -23.70 -9.88
CA ALA A 438 -0.31 -23.10 -10.32
C ALA A 438 -0.74 -21.99 -9.37
N VAL A 439 -0.57 -20.74 -9.77
CA VAL A 439 -0.85 -19.56 -8.94
C VAL A 439 -2.31 -19.15 -9.08
N ASP A 440 -3.07 -19.20 -7.98
CA ASP A 440 -4.46 -18.74 -7.93
C ASP A 440 -4.54 -17.43 -7.14
N ARG A 441 -4.26 -16.32 -7.84
CA ARG A 441 -4.24 -14.98 -7.24
C ARG A 441 -5.60 -14.27 -7.28
N ARG A 442 -6.57 -14.80 -8.02
CA ARG A 442 -7.89 -14.18 -8.24
C ARG A 442 -8.98 -14.71 -7.32
N GLY A 443 -8.65 -15.76 -6.56
CA GLY A 443 -9.53 -16.26 -5.52
C GLY A 443 -10.85 -16.83 -6.00
N SER A 444 -10.88 -17.34 -7.22
CA SER A 444 -11.97 -18.18 -7.65
C SER A 444 -11.80 -19.66 -7.22
N GLY A 445 -10.72 -19.99 -6.50
CA GLY A 445 -10.50 -21.27 -5.82
C GLY A 445 -10.48 -21.17 -4.28
N ALA A 446 -9.54 -21.88 -3.63
CA ALA A 446 -9.39 -21.90 -2.18
C ALA A 446 -8.80 -20.59 -1.61
N SER A 447 -8.18 -19.77 -2.47
CA SER A 447 -7.54 -18.50 -2.11
C SER A 447 -8.47 -17.31 -2.39
N ARG A 448 -9.73 -17.35 -1.91
CA ARG A 448 -10.73 -16.30 -2.19
C ARG A 448 -10.18 -14.89 -1.92
N LEU A 449 -10.36 -13.99 -2.89
CA LEU A 449 -10.03 -12.58 -2.73
C LEU A 449 -10.96 -12.00 -1.66
N ALA A 450 -10.37 -11.30 -0.68
CA ALA A 450 -11.14 -10.51 0.29
C ALA A 450 -11.78 -9.28 -0.37
N ASP A 451 -11.18 -8.80 -1.48
CA ASP A 451 -11.64 -7.69 -2.32
C ASP A 451 -11.34 -8.03 -3.80
N PRO A 452 -12.35 -8.14 -4.69
CA PRO A 452 -12.17 -8.45 -6.11
C PRO A 452 -11.72 -7.23 -6.96
N ALA A 453 -11.26 -6.14 -6.34
CA ALA A 453 -10.75 -4.98 -7.06
C ALA A 453 -9.52 -5.32 -7.93
N PRO A 454 -9.37 -4.69 -9.11
CA PRO A 454 -8.21 -4.88 -9.98
C PRO A 454 -6.91 -4.50 -9.27
N LEU A 455 -5.94 -5.42 -9.24
CA LEU A 455 -4.59 -5.14 -8.77
C LEU A 455 -3.75 -4.59 -9.92
N GLY A 456 -2.80 -3.72 -9.62
CA GLY A 456 -1.84 -3.27 -10.62
C GLY A 456 -0.95 -4.42 -11.07
N ILE A 457 -0.59 -4.48 -12.36
CA ILE A 457 0.28 -5.53 -12.90
C ILE A 457 1.64 -5.62 -12.19
N GLY A 458 2.16 -4.50 -11.69
CA GLY A 458 3.37 -4.48 -10.87
C GLY A 458 3.24 -5.31 -9.59
N VAL A 459 2.07 -5.25 -8.93
CA VAL A 459 1.77 -6.04 -7.74
C VAL A 459 1.71 -7.52 -8.09
N HIS A 460 1.05 -7.87 -9.20
CA HIS A 460 1.03 -9.25 -9.68
C HIS A 460 2.44 -9.78 -9.94
N VAL A 461 3.28 -9.02 -10.64
CA VAL A 461 4.67 -9.44 -10.93
C VAL A 461 5.49 -9.63 -9.66
N GLU A 462 5.36 -8.73 -8.68
CA GLU A 462 6.01 -8.89 -7.37
C GLU A 462 5.54 -10.12 -6.62
N ASP A 463 4.24 -10.40 -6.61
CA ASP A 463 3.67 -11.59 -5.97
C ASP A 463 4.25 -12.87 -6.62
N LEU A 464 4.39 -12.89 -7.95
CA LEU A 464 5.01 -14.01 -8.66
C LEU A 464 6.49 -14.18 -8.29
N VAL A 465 7.24 -13.07 -8.19
CA VAL A 465 8.64 -13.08 -7.72
C VAL A 465 8.74 -13.64 -6.31
N ALA A 466 7.83 -13.23 -5.42
CA ALA A 466 7.78 -13.67 -4.03
C ALA A 466 7.45 -15.17 -3.90
N ILE A 467 6.56 -15.70 -4.75
CA ILE A 467 6.28 -17.14 -4.84
C ILE A 467 7.54 -17.91 -5.27
N LEU A 468 8.24 -17.43 -6.30
CA LEU A 468 9.50 -18.04 -6.74
C LEU A 468 10.57 -18.01 -5.63
N ASP A 469 10.67 -16.91 -4.88
CA ASP A 469 11.60 -16.79 -3.75
C ASP A 469 11.25 -17.74 -2.60
N ALA A 470 9.98 -17.83 -2.23
CA ALA A 470 9.48 -18.75 -1.20
C ALA A 470 9.79 -20.22 -1.57
N GLU A 471 9.78 -20.52 -2.86
CA GLU A 471 10.05 -21.85 -3.40
C GLU A 471 11.52 -22.10 -3.74
N ARG A 472 12.39 -21.12 -3.44
CA ARG A 472 13.82 -21.12 -3.76
C ARG A 472 14.09 -21.39 -5.25
N ILE A 473 13.17 -20.95 -6.10
CA ILE A 473 13.29 -21.07 -7.55
C ILE A 473 13.97 -19.81 -8.08
N ARG A 474 15.22 -19.96 -8.53
CA ARG A 474 15.97 -18.86 -9.14
C ARG A 474 15.32 -18.34 -10.41
N SER A 475 14.85 -19.26 -11.26
CA SER A 475 14.13 -18.92 -12.49
C SER A 475 13.18 -20.04 -12.91
N ALA A 476 12.10 -19.70 -13.61
CA ALA A 476 11.06 -20.64 -14.05
C ALA A 476 10.65 -20.36 -15.50
N THR A 477 9.98 -21.32 -16.14
CA THR A 477 9.22 -21.07 -17.37
C THR A 477 7.85 -20.50 -16.98
N ALA A 478 7.48 -19.33 -17.51
CA ALA A 478 6.19 -18.72 -17.23
C ALA A 478 5.17 -19.09 -18.31
N VAL A 479 4.03 -19.63 -17.90
CA VAL A 479 2.94 -20.03 -18.79
C VAL A 479 1.70 -19.29 -18.36
N GLY A 480 1.04 -18.57 -19.27
CA GLY A 480 -0.16 -17.81 -18.95
C GLY A 480 -1.19 -17.82 -20.08
N ILE A 481 -2.46 -17.72 -19.70
CA ILE A 481 -3.60 -17.70 -20.63
C ILE A 481 -4.36 -16.39 -20.46
N SER A 482 -4.78 -15.75 -21.54
CA SER A 482 -5.42 -14.44 -21.50
C SER A 482 -4.59 -13.43 -20.69
N TYR A 483 -5.18 -12.74 -19.70
CA TYR A 483 -4.45 -11.82 -18.83
C TYR A 483 -3.31 -12.49 -18.03
N GLY A 484 -3.37 -13.80 -17.76
CA GLY A 484 -2.19 -14.50 -17.21
C GLY A 484 -1.01 -14.52 -18.18
N GLY A 485 -1.25 -14.51 -19.49
CA GLY A 485 -0.22 -14.33 -20.52
C GLY A 485 0.41 -12.95 -20.47
N VAL A 486 -0.38 -11.90 -20.20
CA VAL A 486 0.11 -10.53 -19.96
C VAL A 486 1.02 -10.52 -18.73
N LEU A 487 0.63 -11.18 -17.64
CA LEU A 487 1.47 -11.32 -16.44
C LEU A 487 2.79 -12.06 -16.72
N ALA A 488 2.76 -13.12 -17.54
CA ALA A 488 3.96 -13.87 -17.91
C ALA A 488 4.97 -13.02 -18.69
N LEU A 489 4.49 -12.26 -19.68
CA LEU A 489 5.30 -11.34 -20.47
C LEU A 489 5.89 -10.20 -19.60
N GLU A 490 5.09 -9.66 -18.68
CA GLU A 490 5.53 -8.56 -17.81
C GLU A 490 6.48 -9.01 -16.72
N LEU A 491 6.35 -10.24 -16.21
CA LEU A 491 7.36 -10.86 -15.36
C LEU A 491 8.69 -10.99 -16.11
N ALA A 492 8.68 -11.45 -17.36
CA ALA A 492 9.90 -11.59 -18.18
C ALA A 492 10.54 -10.23 -18.53
N ALA A 493 9.73 -9.21 -18.80
CA ALA A 493 10.21 -7.87 -19.14
C ALA A 493 10.83 -7.10 -17.96
N ARG A 494 10.31 -7.33 -16.74
CA ARG A 494 10.75 -6.65 -15.51
C ARG A 494 11.83 -7.41 -14.75
N HIS A 495 11.81 -8.74 -14.85
CA HIS A 495 12.71 -9.66 -14.14
C HIS A 495 13.26 -10.73 -15.11
N PRO A 496 14.03 -10.33 -16.14
CA PRO A 496 14.55 -11.26 -17.15
C PRO A 496 15.40 -12.38 -16.55
N GLU A 497 16.05 -12.14 -15.40
CA GLU A 497 16.83 -13.15 -14.67
C GLU A 497 15.98 -14.25 -14.02
N ARG A 498 14.67 -14.02 -13.85
CA ARG A 498 13.71 -14.92 -13.18
C ARG A 498 12.93 -15.78 -14.17
N VAL A 499 13.00 -15.51 -15.47
CA VAL A 499 12.22 -16.21 -16.49
C VAL A 499 13.12 -16.86 -17.53
N ARG A 500 12.95 -18.17 -17.74
CA ARG A 500 13.74 -18.94 -18.71
C ARG A 500 13.10 -19.01 -20.09
N ALA A 501 11.77 -18.95 -20.14
CA ALA A 501 10.96 -18.93 -21.34
C ALA A 501 9.53 -18.48 -20.98
N VAL A 502 8.79 -17.99 -21.98
CA VAL A 502 7.38 -17.61 -21.84
C VAL A 502 6.52 -18.34 -22.87
N VAL A 503 5.39 -18.90 -22.42
CA VAL A 503 4.28 -19.30 -23.29
C VAL A 503 3.07 -18.46 -22.93
N ALA A 504 2.67 -17.56 -23.83
CA ALA A 504 1.54 -16.65 -23.63
C ALA A 504 0.40 -16.97 -24.60
N TRP A 505 -0.71 -17.47 -24.08
CA TRP A 505 -1.88 -17.82 -24.88
C TRP A 505 -2.88 -16.67 -24.89
N GLU A 506 -3.15 -16.09 -26.08
CA GLU A 506 -4.10 -14.99 -26.31
C GLU A 506 -3.96 -13.83 -25.31
N PRO A 507 -2.76 -13.25 -25.10
CA PRO A 507 -2.58 -12.15 -24.16
C PRO A 507 -3.28 -10.85 -24.68
N PRO A 508 -4.23 -10.26 -23.93
CA PRO A 508 -4.90 -9.02 -24.32
C PRO A 508 -4.04 -7.78 -23.99
N TYR A 509 -2.92 -7.61 -24.70
CA TYR A 509 -2.01 -6.46 -24.51
C TYR A 509 -2.57 -5.22 -25.22
N GLY A 510 -3.51 -4.53 -24.58
CA GLY A 510 -4.37 -3.51 -25.22
C GLY A 510 -3.60 -2.38 -25.90
N SER A 511 -2.52 -1.90 -25.29
CA SER A 511 -1.68 -0.83 -25.87
C SER A 511 -0.98 -1.18 -27.19
N LEU A 512 -0.95 -2.46 -27.57
CA LEU A 512 -0.41 -2.93 -28.85
C LEU A 512 -1.48 -3.18 -29.91
N ALA A 513 -2.75 -3.11 -29.54
CA ALA A 513 -3.85 -3.29 -30.46
C ALA A 513 -4.17 -2.00 -31.23
N ASP A 514 -4.88 -2.09 -32.35
CA ASP A 514 -5.40 -0.91 -33.04
C ASP A 514 -6.47 -0.17 -32.20
N GLU A 515 -6.78 1.07 -32.59
CA GLU A 515 -7.76 1.92 -31.88
C GLU A 515 -9.13 1.24 -31.72
N GLY A 516 -9.56 0.44 -32.70
CA GLY A 516 -10.84 -0.26 -32.66
C GLY A 516 -10.85 -1.37 -31.59
N ILE A 517 -9.78 -2.16 -31.52
CA ILE A 517 -9.61 -3.22 -30.52
C ILE A 517 -9.40 -2.60 -29.13
N GLN A 518 -8.66 -1.50 -29.01
CA GLN A 518 -8.48 -0.76 -27.76
C GLN A 518 -9.82 -0.24 -27.23
N ALA A 519 -10.61 0.43 -28.07
CA ALA A 519 -11.93 0.91 -27.71
C ALA A 519 -12.85 -0.25 -27.29
N ARG A 520 -12.75 -1.39 -27.98
CA ARG A 520 -13.50 -2.60 -27.63
C ARG A 520 -13.09 -3.16 -26.26
N LEU A 521 -11.79 -3.25 -25.95
CA LEU A 521 -11.30 -3.69 -24.64
C LEU A 521 -11.79 -2.78 -23.51
N LEU A 522 -11.72 -1.46 -23.70
CA LEU A 522 -12.23 -0.47 -22.74
C LEU A 522 -13.74 -0.60 -22.54
N ALA A 523 -14.50 -0.80 -23.62
CA ALA A 523 -15.94 -1.01 -23.55
C ALA A 523 -16.30 -2.29 -22.78
N ILE A 524 -15.58 -3.40 -23.02
CA ILE A 524 -15.76 -4.66 -22.30
C ILE A 524 -15.47 -4.46 -20.80
N ALA A 525 -14.40 -3.74 -20.46
CA ALA A 525 -14.05 -3.46 -19.07
C ALA A 525 -15.14 -2.63 -18.36
N GLY A 526 -15.56 -1.51 -18.96
CA GLY A 526 -16.61 -0.65 -18.40
C GLY A 526 -17.96 -1.37 -18.26
N ALA A 527 -18.33 -2.19 -19.24
CA ALA A 527 -19.55 -2.99 -19.20
C ALA A 527 -19.49 -4.07 -18.09
N THR A 528 -18.35 -4.75 -17.95
CA THR A 528 -18.15 -5.78 -16.92
C THR A 528 -18.27 -5.20 -15.51
N GLU A 529 -17.69 -4.02 -15.27
CA GLU A 529 -17.81 -3.31 -13.99
C GLU A 529 -19.22 -2.83 -13.69
N ALA A 530 -19.92 -2.29 -14.70
CA ALA A 530 -21.30 -1.88 -14.56
C ALA A 530 -22.21 -3.08 -14.24
N ALA A 531 -22.00 -4.20 -14.95
CA ALA A 531 -22.72 -5.45 -14.73
C ALA A 531 -22.46 -6.04 -13.34
N HIS A 532 -21.21 -6.00 -12.86
CA HIS A 532 -20.85 -6.43 -11.51
C HIS A 532 -21.57 -5.59 -10.45
N ARG A 533 -21.54 -4.26 -10.57
CA ARG A 533 -22.27 -3.36 -9.65
C ARG A 533 -23.78 -3.57 -9.67
N ALA A 534 -24.35 -3.87 -10.83
CA ALA A 534 -25.80 -3.99 -11.00
C ALA A 534 -26.36 -5.39 -10.66
N GLY A 535 -25.56 -6.45 -10.73
CA GLY A 535 -26.06 -7.82 -10.50
C GLY A 535 -25.00 -8.84 -10.10
N GLY A 536 -23.87 -8.38 -9.56
CA GLY A 536 -22.84 -9.21 -8.96
C GLY A 536 -22.01 -10.03 -9.95
N PRO A 537 -21.27 -11.03 -9.43
CA PRO A 537 -20.30 -11.81 -10.21
C PRO A 537 -20.91 -12.53 -11.41
N ALA A 538 -22.12 -13.07 -11.28
CA ALA A 538 -22.77 -13.81 -12.36
C ALA A 538 -22.98 -12.94 -13.62
N ARG A 539 -23.51 -11.72 -13.43
CA ARG A 539 -23.70 -10.77 -14.55
C ARG A 539 -22.38 -10.28 -15.12
N ALA A 540 -21.39 -10.02 -14.27
CA ALA A 540 -20.05 -9.62 -14.71
C ALA A 540 -19.43 -10.68 -15.63
N ALA A 541 -19.54 -11.96 -15.26
CA ALA A 541 -19.01 -13.07 -16.03
C ALA A 541 -19.70 -13.23 -17.39
N GLU A 542 -21.03 -13.11 -17.42
CA GLU A 542 -21.81 -13.13 -18.67
C GLU A 542 -21.40 -11.97 -19.59
N THR A 543 -21.41 -10.75 -19.06
CA THR A 543 -21.06 -9.55 -19.82
C THR A 543 -19.63 -9.64 -20.37
N PHE A 544 -18.68 -10.09 -19.56
CA PHE A 544 -17.30 -10.28 -20.00
C PHE A 544 -17.22 -11.29 -21.14
N LEU A 545 -17.81 -12.50 -20.97
CA LEU A 545 -17.72 -13.54 -21.99
C LEU A 545 -18.38 -13.11 -23.31
N ARG A 546 -19.55 -12.46 -23.24
CA ARG A 546 -20.22 -11.91 -24.43
C ARG A 546 -19.36 -10.84 -25.12
N GLY A 547 -18.68 -10.01 -24.34
CA GLY A 547 -17.78 -8.98 -24.86
C GLY A 547 -16.59 -9.54 -25.65
N VAL A 548 -15.92 -10.55 -25.09
CA VAL A 548 -14.72 -11.15 -25.71
C VAL A 548 -15.05 -12.18 -26.78
N ALA A 549 -16.12 -12.97 -26.60
CA ALA A 549 -16.45 -14.12 -27.44
C ALA A 549 -17.72 -13.99 -28.29
N GLY A 550 -18.45 -12.88 -28.14
CA GLY A 550 -19.72 -12.64 -28.81
C GLY A 550 -20.89 -13.35 -28.14
N ASP A 551 -22.11 -12.91 -28.45
CA ASP A 551 -23.34 -13.37 -27.79
C ASP A 551 -23.58 -14.88 -27.95
N ALA A 552 -23.35 -15.40 -29.16
CA ALA A 552 -23.53 -16.80 -29.45
C ALA A 552 -22.58 -17.72 -28.64
N ALA A 553 -21.48 -17.21 -28.10
CA ALA A 553 -20.59 -18.00 -27.26
C ALA A 553 -21.22 -18.32 -25.90
N TRP A 554 -21.88 -17.35 -25.26
CA TRP A 554 -22.62 -17.58 -24.03
C TRP A 554 -23.81 -18.52 -24.23
N ASP A 555 -24.53 -18.31 -25.34
CA ASP A 555 -25.76 -19.06 -25.60
C ASP A 555 -25.48 -20.54 -25.92
N ARG A 556 -24.30 -20.86 -26.46
CA ARG A 556 -23.85 -22.24 -26.71
C ARG A 556 -23.36 -22.99 -25.46
N LEU A 557 -23.15 -22.30 -24.33
CA LEU A 557 -22.73 -22.95 -23.09
C LEU A 557 -23.86 -23.83 -22.53
N SER A 558 -23.50 -25.04 -22.11
CA SER A 558 -24.40 -25.88 -21.30
C SER A 558 -24.76 -25.16 -19.98
N PRO A 559 -25.92 -25.47 -19.36
CA PRO A 559 -26.30 -24.89 -18.07
C PRO A 559 -25.22 -25.05 -16.99
N ARG A 560 -24.53 -26.20 -16.99
CA ARG A 560 -23.42 -26.48 -16.08
C ARG A 560 -22.21 -25.58 -16.32
N ALA A 561 -21.91 -25.27 -17.58
CA ALA A 561 -20.80 -24.39 -17.95
C ALA A 561 -21.12 -22.91 -17.66
N ARG A 562 -22.38 -22.47 -17.86
CA ARG A 562 -22.83 -21.12 -17.45
C ARG A 562 -22.72 -20.93 -15.94
N ALA A 563 -23.33 -21.83 -15.17
CA ALA A 563 -23.26 -21.79 -13.71
C ALA A 563 -21.83 -21.83 -13.17
N PHE A 564 -20.91 -22.42 -13.94
CA PHE A 564 -19.48 -22.38 -13.63
C PHE A 564 -18.91 -21.00 -13.84
N ILE A 565 -19.03 -20.46 -15.05
CA ILE A 565 -18.48 -19.15 -15.43
C ILE A 565 -19.06 -18.02 -14.59
N GLU A 566 -20.35 -18.08 -14.24
CA GLU A 566 -21.02 -17.10 -13.37
C GLU A 566 -20.34 -16.92 -12.01
N ARG A 567 -19.71 -17.96 -11.46
CA ARG A 567 -18.97 -17.87 -10.18
C ARG A 567 -17.60 -17.19 -10.33
N GLU A 568 -17.15 -16.97 -11.55
CA GLU A 568 -15.80 -16.48 -11.88
C GLU A 568 -15.80 -14.99 -12.24
N GLY A 569 -16.94 -14.31 -12.12
CA GLY A 569 -17.05 -12.90 -12.50
C GLY A 569 -16.20 -11.94 -11.68
N ASP A 570 -15.90 -12.28 -10.42
CA ASP A 570 -14.93 -11.54 -9.61
C ASP A 570 -13.52 -11.63 -10.20
N GLY A 571 -13.17 -12.77 -10.80
CA GLY A 571 -11.91 -12.93 -11.53
C GLY A 571 -11.88 -12.13 -12.82
N ALA A 572 -13.01 -12.01 -13.53
CA ALA A 572 -13.11 -11.11 -14.67
C ALA A 572 -12.97 -9.65 -14.25
N LEU A 573 -13.63 -9.24 -13.16
CA LEU A 573 -13.50 -7.90 -12.61
C LEU A 573 -12.04 -7.56 -12.24
N ALA A 574 -11.33 -8.50 -11.64
CA ALA A 574 -9.92 -8.32 -11.30
C ALA A 574 -9.03 -8.15 -12.54
N ASP A 575 -9.37 -8.80 -13.65
CA ASP A 575 -8.56 -8.82 -14.87
C ASP A 575 -8.87 -7.66 -15.84
N VAL A 576 -10.11 -7.16 -15.91
CA VAL A 576 -10.54 -6.25 -16.99
C VAL A 576 -9.77 -4.93 -17.11
N ARG A 577 -9.07 -4.50 -16.05
CA ARG A 577 -8.22 -3.28 -16.05
C ARG A 577 -6.72 -3.56 -16.25
N LEU A 578 -6.31 -4.81 -16.45
CA LEU A 578 -4.91 -5.19 -16.63
C LEU A 578 -4.42 -4.94 -18.07
N GLY A 579 -4.32 -3.69 -18.51
CA GLY A 579 -4.03 -3.33 -19.91
C GLY A 579 -2.61 -3.58 -20.45
N GLY A 580 -1.69 -4.13 -19.65
CA GLY A 580 -0.24 -4.10 -19.91
C GLY A 580 0.33 -2.68 -19.68
N LEU A 581 1.56 -2.56 -19.15
CA LEU A 581 2.06 -1.24 -18.70
C LEU A 581 3.10 -0.61 -19.64
N ASP A 582 3.86 -1.39 -20.40
CA ASP A 582 5.04 -0.88 -21.10
C ASP A 582 5.36 -1.67 -22.39
N PRO A 583 4.80 -1.26 -23.55
CA PRO A 583 5.16 -1.78 -24.86
C PRO A 583 6.67 -1.80 -25.15
N ASP A 584 7.39 -0.77 -24.71
CA ASP A 584 8.83 -0.64 -24.94
C ASP A 584 9.61 -1.58 -24.03
N GLY A 585 9.04 -1.91 -22.87
CA GLY A 585 9.59 -2.88 -21.94
C GLY A 585 9.64 -4.30 -22.46
N LEU A 586 8.78 -4.64 -23.41
CA LEU A 586 8.78 -5.96 -24.05
C LEU A 586 10.07 -6.23 -24.83
N ALA A 587 10.76 -5.19 -25.32
CA ALA A 587 12.06 -5.31 -25.96
C ALA A 587 13.19 -5.75 -25.01
N ARG A 588 12.97 -5.65 -23.68
CA ARG A 588 13.92 -6.11 -22.65
C ARG A 588 13.84 -7.63 -22.40
N ILE A 589 12.82 -8.30 -22.94
CA ILE A 589 12.69 -9.76 -22.79
C ILE A 589 13.83 -10.43 -23.56
N SER A 590 14.63 -11.22 -22.84
CA SER A 590 15.81 -11.91 -23.37
C SER A 590 15.65 -13.43 -23.44
N CYS A 591 14.53 -13.97 -22.96
CA CYS A 591 14.21 -15.38 -23.02
C CYS A 591 13.32 -15.73 -24.24
N PRO A 592 13.30 -16.98 -24.71
CA PRO A 592 12.37 -17.42 -25.74
C PRO A 592 10.91 -17.16 -25.37
N VAL A 593 10.12 -16.66 -26.32
CA VAL A 593 8.68 -16.39 -26.14
C VAL A 593 7.88 -17.06 -27.26
N VAL A 594 6.86 -17.81 -26.87
CA VAL A 594 5.88 -18.40 -27.78
C VAL A 594 4.51 -17.79 -27.52
N VAL A 595 3.93 -17.16 -28.54
CA VAL A 595 2.58 -16.58 -28.46
C VAL A 595 1.59 -17.53 -29.13
N LEU A 596 0.57 -17.99 -28.41
CA LEU A 596 -0.46 -18.89 -28.92
C LEU A 596 -1.74 -18.13 -29.24
N THR A 597 -2.36 -18.43 -30.38
CA THR A 597 -3.68 -17.89 -30.75
C THR A 597 -4.56 -18.96 -31.35
N GLY A 598 -5.85 -19.00 -30.97
CA GLY A 598 -6.82 -19.93 -31.55
C GLY A 598 -7.43 -19.43 -32.86
N SER A 599 -7.79 -20.36 -33.76
CA SER A 599 -8.40 -20.02 -35.05
C SER A 599 -9.71 -19.21 -34.93
N ALA A 600 -10.50 -19.41 -33.87
CA ALA A 600 -11.78 -18.71 -33.66
C ALA A 600 -11.62 -17.29 -33.07
N SER A 601 -10.45 -16.99 -32.51
CA SER A 601 -10.15 -15.73 -31.81
C SER A 601 -9.21 -14.84 -32.62
N GLU A 602 -8.75 -15.35 -33.76
CA GLU A 602 -7.84 -14.73 -34.72
C GLU A 602 -8.19 -13.26 -35.06
N PRO A 603 -9.46 -12.88 -35.33
CA PRO A 603 -9.77 -11.50 -35.70
C PRO A 603 -9.51 -10.51 -34.56
N PHE A 604 -9.46 -10.98 -33.32
CA PHE A 604 -9.25 -10.14 -32.14
C PHE A 604 -7.81 -10.23 -31.62
N TYR A 605 -7.29 -11.44 -31.39
CA TYR A 605 -5.96 -11.63 -30.82
C TYR A 605 -4.84 -11.67 -31.86
N GLY A 606 -5.15 -11.89 -33.14
CA GLY A 606 -4.13 -11.97 -34.19
C GLY A 606 -3.29 -10.70 -34.32
N PRO A 607 -3.91 -9.52 -34.53
CA PRO A 607 -3.18 -8.25 -34.63
C PRO A 607 -2.34 -7.93 -33.38
N ILE A 608 -2.83 -8.29 -32.20
CA ILE A 608 -2.11 -8.12 -30.92
C ILE A 608 -0.89 -9.04 -30.88
N ALA A 609 -1.07 -10.30 -31.25
CA ALA A 609 0.00 -11.30 -31.24
C ALA A 609 1.11 -10.97 -32.26
N ASP A 610 0.75 -10.48 -33.44
CA ASP A 610 1.72 -10.06 -34.46
C ASP A 610 2.52 -8.84 -33.96
N SER A 611 1.84 -7.89 -33.31
CA SER A 611 2.47 -6.71 -32.69
C SER A 611 3.38 -7.06 -31.52
N LEU A 612 3.06 -8.12 -30.77
CA LEU A 612 3.91 -8.67 -29.71
C LEU A 612 5.17 -9.32 -30.29
N VAL A 613 5.01 -10.21 -31.29
CA VAL A 613 6.13 -10.89 -31.93
C VAL A 613 7.10 -9.91 -32.59
N ALA A 614 6.60 -8.83 -33.17
CA ALA A 614 7.44 -7.80 -33.77
C ALA A 614 8.30 -7.03 -32.74
N ARG A 615 7.87 -6.96 -31.47
CA ARG A 615 8.52 -6.17 -30.41
C ARG A 615 9.39 -6.99 -29.46
N VAL A 616 9.13 -8.29 -29.35
CA VAL A 616 9.85 -9.20 -28.46
C VAL A 616 10.94 -9.93 -29.25
N PRO A 617 12.23 -9.71 -28.95
CA PRO A 617 13.32 -10.37 -29.64
C PRO A 617 13.22 -11.90 -29.58
N GLY A 618 13.20 -12.56 -30.74
CA GLY A 618 13.14 -14.03 -30.83
C GLY A 618 11.78 -14.64 -30.45
N ALA A 619 10.73 -13.82 -30.27
CA ALA A 619 9.38 -14.33 -30.15
C ALA A 619 8.88 -14.88 -31.48
N HIS A 620 8.00 -15.88 -31.41
CA HIS A 620 7.24 -16.36 -32.56
C HIS A 620 5.85 -16.75 -32.13
N ARG A 621 4.97 -16.86 -33.12
CA ARG A 621 3.55 -17.12 -32.93
C ARG A 621 3.17 -18.47 -33.51
N ILE A 622 2.39 -19.22 -32.75
CA ILE A 622 1.79 -20.49 -33.19
C ILE A 622 0.27 -20.34 -33.22
N ARG A 623 -0.30 -20.70 -34.36
CA ARG A 623 -1.76 -20.73 -34.52
C ARG A 623 -2.29 -22.12 -34.24
N VAL A 624 -3.25 -22.22 -33.33
CA VAL A 624 -3.87 -23.47 -32.90
C VAL A 624 -5.17 -23.71 -33.69
N PRO A 625 -5.21 -24.71 -34.59
CA PRO A 625 -6.38 -24.96 -35.44
C PRO A 625 -7.58 -25.48 -34.66
N ARG A 626 -8.80 -25.15 -35.11
CA ARG A 626 -10.09 -25.68 -34.61
C ARG A 626 -10.38 -25.43 -33.13
N LEU A 627 -9.65 -24.51 -32.50
CA LEU A 627 -9.92 -24.08 -31.14
C LEU A 627 -11.11 -23.09 -31.14
N GLY A 628 -12.20 -23.46 -30.44
CA GLY A 628 -13.34 -22.57 -30.21
C GLY A 628 -13.08 -21.56 -29.08
N HIS A 629 -13.81 -20.45 -29.07
CA HIS A 629 -13.73 -19.42 -28.02
C HIS A 629 -14.64 -19.78 -26.82
N ALA A 630 -14.44 -20.96 -26.24
CA ALA A 630 -15.29 -21.50 -25.17
C ALA A 630 -14.57 -21.46 -23.82
N GLY A 631 -14.43 -20.27 -23.21
CA GLY A 631 -13.87 -20.04 -21.86
C GLY A 631 -12.44 -20.55 -21.62
N PRO A 632 -11.63 -19.95 -20.73
CA PRO A 632 -10.29 -20.45 -20.53
C PRO A 632 -10.31 -21.73 -19.70
N ILE A 633 -9.55 -22.73 -20.19
CA ILE A 633 -9.30 -24.03 -19.56
C ILE A 633 -10.56 -24.91 -19.39
N THR A 634 -11.42 -24.97 -20.39
CA THR A 634 -12.58 -25.88 -20.42
C THR A 634 -12.21 -27.33 -20.71
N ASP A 635 -11.11 -27.56 -21.44
CA ASP A 635 -10.47 -28.86 -21.67
C ASP A 635 -8.97 -28.80 -21.29
N PRO A 636 -8.62 -29.09 -20.02
CA PRO A 636 -7.23 -29.06 -19.57
C PRO A 636 -6.30 -30.02 -20.32
N ALA A 637 -6.82 -31.14 -20.86
CA ALA A 637 -6.00 -32.12 -21.55
C ALA A 637 -5.58 -31.62 -22.93
N ALA A 638 -6.53 -31.09 -23.70
CA ALA A 638 -6.25 -30.48 -25.00
C ALA A 638 -5.36 -29.23 -24.86
N VAL A 639 -5.67 -28.35 -23.90
CA VAL A 639 -4.87 -27.14 -23.61
C VAL A 639 -3.46 -27.52 -23.16
N GLY A 640 -3.33 -28.53 -22.29
CA GLY A 640 -2.03 -29.00 -21.81
C GLY A 640 -1.16 -29.64 -22.91
N ALA A 641 -1.75 -30.30 -23.90
CA ALA A 641 -1.03 -30.83 -25.06
C ALA A 641 -0.40 -29.70 -25.88
N VAL A 642 -1.18 -28.68 -26.24
CA VAL A 642 -0.73 -27.52 -27.01
C VAL A 642 0.35 -26.74 -26.26
N ILE A 643 0.15 -26.47 -24.96
CA ILE A 643 1.17 -25.79 -24.15
C ILE A 643 2.43 -26.63 -24.06
N HIS A 644 2.33 -27.96 -23.95
CA HIS A 644 3.50 -28.83 -23.89
C HIS A 644 4.32 -28.77 -25.18
N GLU A 645 3.68 -28.81 -26.35
CA GLU A 645 4.35 -28.64 -27.64
C GLU A 645 5.05 -27.27 -27.74
N ALA A 646 4.35 -26.20 -27.36
CA ALA A 646 4.94 -24.86 -27.29
C ALA A 646 6.12 -24.77 -26.31
N LEU A 647 6.08 -25.50 -25.20
CA LEU A 647 7.19 -25.59 -24.24
C LEU A 647 8.40 -26.34 -24.81
N VAL A 648 8.17 -27.40 -25.59
CA VAL A 648 9.24 -28.11 -26.31
C VAL A 648 9.89 -27.16 -27.31
N GLU A 649 9.07 -26.45 -28.10
CA GLU A 649 9.55 -25.50 -29.10
C GLU A 649 10.35 -24.35 -28.46
N ALA A 650 9.84 -23.75 -27.38
CA ALA A 650 10.54 -22.71 -26.62
C ALA A 650 11.93 -23.16 -26.11
N ARG A 651 12.12 -24.47 -25.85
CA ARG A 651 13.40 -25.03 -25.38
C ARG A 651 14.34 -25.38 -26.54
N THR A 652 13.81 -25.76 -27.69
CA THR A 652 14.61 -26.20 -28.86
C THR A 652 14.98 -25.08 -29.81
N SER A 653 14.22 -23.98 -29.81
CA SER A 653 14.45 -22.85 -30.71
C SER A 653 15.69 -22.04 -30.32
N ARG A 654 16.71 -22.06 -31.19
CA ARG A 654 17.77 -21.03 -31.19
C ARG A 654 17.14 -19.69 -31.60
N PRO A 655 17.64 -18.54 -31.10
CA PRO A 655 17.11 -17.23 -31.49
C PRO A 655 17.14 -17.09 -33.01
N GLN A 656 15.96 -17.07 -33.64
CA GLN A 656 15.78 -16.82 -35.06
C GLN A 656 15.50 -15.31 -35.29
N PRO A 657 15.83 -14.79 -36.48
CA PRO A 657 15.48 -13.42 -36.85
C PRO A 657 13.95 -13.22 -36.84
N PRO A 658 13.46 -11.99 -36.58
CA PRO A 658 12.04 -11.73 -36.36
C PRO A 658 11.20 -12.00 -37.62
N GLY A 659 10.05 -12.69 -37.46
CA GLY A 659 8.94 -12.65 -38.45
C GLY A 659 8.34 -13.96 -38.97
N GLY A 660 8.57 -15.12 -38.36
CA GLY A 660 7.99 -16.39 -38.84
C GLY A 660 6.67 -16.79 -38.15
N THR A 661 5.59 -17.00 -38.92
CA THR A 661 4.35 -17.66 -38.47
C THR A 661 4.40 -19.14 -38.84
N MET A 662 4.19 -20.03 -37.86
CA MET A 662 4.20 -21.48 -38.09
C MET A 662 2.88 -22.13 -37.63
N GLU A 663 2.43 -23.16 -38.34
CA GLU A 663 1.16 -23.86 -38.09
C GLU A 663 1.46 -25.24 -37.46
N LEU A 664 0.84 -25.57 -36.32
CA LEU A 664 1.04 -26.86 -35.64
C LEU A 664 0.47 -28.01 -36.49
N ALA A 665 1.31 -29.00 -36.80
CA ALA A 665 0.92 -30.20 -37.53
C ALA A 665 0.23 -31.20 -36.59
N ARG A 666 -1.10 -31.31 -36.75
CA ARG A 666 -2.09 -32.32 -36.30
C ARG A 666 -1.82 -33.21 -35.08
#